data_AF-A0A938S811-F1
#
_entry.id   AF-A0A938S811-F1
#
_cell.length_a   1.000
_cell.length_b   1.000
_cell.length_c   1.000
_cell.angle_alpha   90.00
_cell.angle_beta   90.00
_cell.angle_gamma   90.00
#
_symmetry.space_group_name_H-M   'P 1'
#
loop_
_entity.id
_entity.type
_entity.pdbx_description
1 polymer ?
#
loop_
_entity_poly.entity_id
_entity_poly.type
_entity_poly.pdbx_seq_one_letter_code
_entity_poly.pdbx_strand_id
1 'polypeptide(L)'
;MNHPPPTMNHQPSTIATILLLLVAAPLTAAENWFLPYEPDEHTLFLAHLDREAELAKPHAKGPVTLTLKGGAQLGEGFSGRGLALNGDKQTLMASASKDVFQLRCNQPFTVECWVRPESGDAAGLLSIGTRFYFQITPGKNAGTFGYRAASFPIRYYPVPNVRLPLRRWSHLALTHDADRTVRVYVNGQLAWSLAHSDEGDYEKGGGASFGAHDGWSRFFHGAMDEIRISDCVREFRPLLDRHHYIDREPVALTLDASRLPAAVEKAVVSIRDRQGKAAVERELPRERMAEPLLTAGALPPGEHQVEIAFLDKTGQPLSKVTTPIANSTAALASATERLATLRSVGDSPRAQVVKLYAERIAALLKQRDLGGAEQSLRAAETVAQSVASGEAAYRQALRTRVRDHAPRNDVRIIMSWGAKAADAPQAFPWAKRLGANALVASIHDAEPAGIKLWKDAGYRTVCLGSLPIHDHAYGREHPEAIQQGWWVTKPAKAEGSTVKISVLAPSWDNSMRVSYREPPEQRWRVVDVTTGDPVPAASWSVEKQSHTLTLKDAKPGHGYQVYFTFGAQAMCDPLHEGFAKHAVERLDGLLKPFAGVLDTYWFDDLGFAYPGPVPQGGWDWESYTLAASPENVKRFTAATGIQFDPRWLVMAPRTIELPPDRRYLAWQKWVQDEIRKWMAQAAAVPARHGMTSWLYWGDCHVGIEPFLGSLTAGGIQEIDKPAADAVTARALVDFPGEVYRSLRTDWIFPETCTDPRSPARLKQHWVQARRGLLMKPARGLYWFDFSLIPLVAEASLREDLVETLAEINDEFRLIGEELAGASAWRTPLNVYVLNAWGAQYSWRPWGAATLVHLTDLPATVRFISFVDVEQSGIPPDAHVLLNYGGPGSSWSGGHFWQSEKVVAAIDKFVRDGGGFVGLGWPGYLPGNPPRGLLAELLGARHEGASGFQPATVDASMLADTGQTGQTSSDSASQARATLVRTKASPEKVGNLPPQIPAIADAATVSAAQDAALLYALRRADGSLAPGVTLRQHGKGRAVYLAGASADSAFTRLFQSVLYLAAQKPEWRDLLLVEKPDHVFAYAYPNRQRLVVANGNSEPVTATVKASATALGLKEAGDVALTDMVTNEVLWRGAASSLDRGVNVSLPPACARVLHVRTR
;
A
#
# COMPACT_ATOMS: atom_id res chain seq x y z
N MET A 1 45.72 -0.09 -0.78
CA MET A 1 44.76 0.25 -1.86
C MET A 1 43.48 -0.53 -1.57
N ASN A 2 42.66 -0.16 -0.58
CA ASN A 2 41.91 1.09 -0.34
C ASN A 2 40.59 1.15 -1.14
N HIS A 3 39.52 0.60 -0.55
CA HIS A 3 38.18 1.20 -0.32
C HIS A 3 37.68 2.43 -1.12
N PRO A 4 36.34 2.65 -1.27
CA PRO A 4 35.20 1.70 -1.29
C PRO A 4 34.08 2.12 -2.35
N PRO A 5 32.72 2.16 -2.13
CA PRO A 5 31.71 1.97 -3.21
C PRO A 5 30.80 3.25 -3.35
N PRO A 6 29.45 3.27 -3.56
CA PRO A 6 28.46 2.31 -4.11
C PRO A 6 27.50 2.93 -5.17
N THR A 7 26.49 2.17 -5.67
CA THR A 7 25.04 2.54 -5.69
C THR A 7 24.15 1.55 -6.49
N MET A 8 23.04 1.12 -5.87
CA MET A 8 21.87 0.53 -6.54
C MET A 8 20.93 1.61 -7.08
N ASN A 9 20.03 1.25 -8.00
CA ASN A 9 18.81 2.03 -8.28
C ASN A 9 17.62 1.08 -8.51
N HIS A 10 16.99 0.66 -7.42
CA HIS A 10 15.62 0.12 -7.45
C HIS A 10 14.63 1.30 -7.43
N GLN A 11 13.55 1.26 -8.23
CA GLN A 11 12.41 2.18 -8.09
C GLN A 11 11.25 1.43 -7.40
N PRO A 12 10.64 1.97 -6.33
CA PRO A 12 9.50 1.36 -5.64
C PRO A 12 8.15 1.69 -6.30
N SER A 13 7.17 0.79 -6.19
CA SER A 13 5.84 0.93 -6.78
C SER A 13 4.76 1.44 -5.80
N THR A 14 4.56 2.75 -5.81
CA THR A 14 3.27 3.45 -5.78
C THR A 14 2.03 2.76 -5.16
N ILE A 15 1.84 2.90 -3.83
CA ILE A 15 0.62 3.53 -3.28
C ILE A 15 1.09 4.56 -2.24
N ALA A 16 1.13 5.83 -2.63
CA ALA A 16 1.52 6.93 -1.75
C ALA A 16 0.80 8.23 -2.14
N THR A 17 -0.52 8.27 -1.95
CA THR A 17 -1.29 9.53 -1.99
C THR A 17 -2.39 9.50 -0.93
N ILE A 18 -2.54 10.60 -0.19
CA ILE A 18 -3.55 10.86 0.86
C ILE A 18 -3.33 10.15 2.21
N LEU A 19 -2.31 10.60 2.95
CA LEU A 19 -2.55 11.30 4.23
C LEU A 19 -1.29 12.05 4.68
N LEU A 20 -1.06 13.21 4.03
CA LEU A 20 -0.15 14.24 4.53
C LEU A 20 -0.92 15.56 4.64
N LEU A 21 -1.93 15.51 5.51
CA LEU A 21 -2.58 16.65 6.14
C LEU A 21 -2.52 16.32 7.65
N LEU A 22 -2.09 17.23 8.54
CA LEU A 22 -2.31 18.67 8.49
C LEU A 22 -1.05 19.49 8.84
N VAL A 23 -0.85 20.55 8.06
CA VAL A 23 -0.41 21.88 8.51
C VAL A 23 0.97 21.95 9.20
N ALA A 24 2.00 21.88 8.38
CA ALA A 24 2.76 23.12 8.14
C ALA A 24 2.23 23.73 6.84
N ALA A 25 2.35 25.05 6.67
CA ALA A 25 2.01 25.72 5.41
C ALA A 25 2.62 24.96 4.23
N PRO A 26 1.94 24.86 3.07
CA PRO A 26 2.69 24.65 1.86
C PRO A 26 3.69 25.82 1.74
N LEU A 27 4.98 25.51 1.76
CA LEU A 27 6.04 26.41 1.28
C LEU A 27 5.95 26.50 -0.26
N THR A 28 4.77 26.86 -0.75
CA THR A 28 4.55 27.47 -2.06
C THR A 28 5.05 28.90 -2.02
N ALA A 29 5.43 29.45 -3.18
CA ALA A 29 6.13 30.73 -3.32
C ALA A 29 7.58 30.72 -2.76
N ALA A 30 8.44 30.00 -3.47
CA ALA A 30 9.67 30.62 -3.95
C ALA A 30 9.39 31.28 -5.32
N GLU A 31 8.42 32.22 -5.33
CA GLU A 31 8.01 32.96 -6.52
C GLU A 31 8.71 34.33 -6.49
N ASN A 32 9.51 34.59 -7.53
CA ASN A 32 9.98 35.89 -8.02
C ASN A 32 10.96 36.68 -7.12
N TRP A 33 12.27 36.44 -7.31
CA TRP A 33 13.35 37.25 -6.69
C TRP A 33 14.43 37.72 -7.67
N PHE A 34 14.24 37.50 -8.97
CA PHE A 34 15.11 38.02 -10.03
C PHE A 34 14.24 38.88 -10.95
N LEU A 35 14.67 40.11 -11.19
CA LEU A 35 14.16 40.96 -12.25
C LEU A 35 14.83 40.56 -13.58
N PRO A 36 14.28 40.97 -14.74
CA PRO A 36 14.89 40.72 -16.05
C PRO A 36 16.40 41.00 -16.04
N TYR A 37 17.19 40.13 -16.66
CA TYR A 37 18.64 40.18 -16.50
C TYR A 37 19.25 41.31 -17.32
N GLU A 38 19.73 42.37 -16.67
CA GLU A 38 20.65 43.28 -17.36
C GLU A 38 21.97 42.54 -17.67
N PRO A 39 22.55 42.71 -18.88
CA PRO A 39 23.86 42.19 -19.20
C PRO A 39 24.95 42.99 -18.48
N ASP A 40 25.97 42.29 -18.01
CA ASP A 40 27.16 42.84 -17.37
C ASP A 40 28.45 42.34 -18.06
N GLU A 41 29.61 42.77 -17.56
CA GLU A 41 30.91 42.38 -18.12
C GLU A 41 31.20 40.88 -18.08
N HIS A 42 30.44 40.09 -17.32
CA HIS A 42 30.55 38.63 -17.23
C HIS A 42 29.54 37.87 -18.10
N THR A 43 28.58 38.55 -18.70
CA THR A 43 27.54 37.93 -19.52
C THR A 43 28.12 37.47 -20.87
N LEU A 44 28.20 36.15 -21.09
CA LEU A 44 28.65 35.55 -22.34
C LEU A 44 27.55 35.52 -23.40
N PHE A 45 26.33 35.23 -22.95
CA PHE A 45 25.11 35.11 -23.74
C PHE A 45 23.92 35.44 -22.87
N LEU A 46 22.97 36.21 -23.40
CA LEU A 46 21.69 36.52 -22.79
C LEU A 46 20.63 36.66 -23.91
N ALA A 47 19.49 36.01 -23.71
CA ALA A 47 18.32 36.15 -24.55
C ALA A 47 17.06 36.33 -23.68
N HIS A 48 16.44 37.50 -23.77
CA HIS A 48 15.14 37.80 -23.17
C HIS A 48 14.01 37.11 -23.92
N LEU A 49 14.08 37.01 -25.26
CA LEU A 49 13.09 36.34 -26.11
C LEU A 49 11.74 37.10 -26.20
N ASP A 50 11.73 38.35 -25.76
CA ASP A 50 10.59 39.25 -25.73
C ASP A 50 10.09 39.62 -27.14
N ARG A 51 11.01 39.68 -28.11
CA ARG A 51 10.76 40.18 -29.47
C ARG A 51 11.50 39.37 -30.52
N GLU A 52 10.89 39.19 -31.70
CA GLU A 52 11.53 38.48 -32.83
C GLU A 52 12.86 39.12 -33.28
N ALA A 53 13.05 40.42 -33.05
CA ALA A 53 14.31 41.12 -33.33
C ALA A 53 15.50 40.57 -32.50
N GLU A 54 15.25 40.01 -31.31
CA GLU A 54 16.27 39.42 -30.44
C GLU A 54 16.72 38.04 -30.92
N LEU A 55 15.86 37.32 -31.66
CA LEU A 55 16.28 36.10 -32.37
C LEU A 55 17.33 36.40 -33.45
N ALA A 56 17.31 37.61 -34.02
CA ALA A 56 18.30 38.07 -34.99
C ALA A 56 19.57 38.65 -34.35
N LYS A 57 19.49 39.18 -33.12
CA LYS A 57 20.60 39.79 -32.36
C LYS A 57 20.43 39.59 -30.85
N PRO A 58 20.78 38.42 -30.28
CA PRO A 58 20.87 38.26 -28.84
C PRO A 58 22.05 39.05 -28.27
N HIS A 59 22.06 39.30 -26.96
CA HIS A 59 23.23 39.88 -26.30
C HIS A 59 24.29 38.77 -26.12
N ALA A 60 25.48 38.93 -26.70
CA ALA A 60 26.56 37.95 -26.56
C ALA A 60 27.95 38.56 -26.83
N LYS A 61 29.01 37.98 -26.25
CA LYS A 61 30.43 38.39 -26.49
C LYS A 61 30.99 37.94 -27.87
N GLY A 62 30.12 37.62 -28.82
CA GLY A 62 30.47 37.18 -30.17
C GLY A 62 29.22 36.99 -31.04
N PRO A 63 29.36 36.78 -32.36
CA PRO A 63 28.20 36.60 -33.23
C PRO A 63 27.52 35.24 -32.93
N VAL A 64 26.29 35.32 -32.43
CA VAL A 64 25.41 34.18 -32.15
C VAL A 64 24.16 34.30 -33.02
N THR A 65 23.80 33.21 -33.71
CA THR A 65 22.54 33.08 -34.44
C THR A 65 21.60 32.18 -33.67
N LEU A 66 20.41 32.68 -33.34
CA LEU A 66 19.34 31.88 -32.76
C LEU A 66 18.46 31.29 -33.86
N THR A 67 17.97 30.07 -33.64
CA THR A 67 17.09 29.37 -34.59
C THR A 67 16.10 28.49 -33.86
N LEU A 68 14.82 28.79 -34.01
CA LEU A 68 13.72 27.93 -33.56
C LEU A 68 13.65 26.69 -34.46
N LYS A 69 13.51 25.50 -33.86
CA LYS A 69 13.36 24.21 -34.55
C LYS A 69 12.05 23.52 -34.15
N GLY A 70 11.60 22.58 -34.96
CA GLY A 70 10.40 21.76 -34.69
C GLY A 70 9.07 22.51 -34.66
N GLY A 71 9.04 23.78 -35.09
CA GLY A 71 7.86 24.64 -34.96
C GLY A 71 7.72 25.31 -33.59
N ALA A 72 8.80 25.42 -32.81
CA ALA A 72 8.83 26.22 -31.59
C ALA A 72 8.47 27.69 -31.89
N GLN A 73 7.81 28.37 -30.95
CA GLN A 73 7.32 29.75 -31.10
C GLN A 73 7.59 30.58 -29.85
N LEU A 74 7.49 31.91 -29.96
CA LEU A 74 7.48 32.80 -28.81
C LEU A 74 6.05 32.92 -28.26
N GLY A 75 5.85 32.58 -26.99
CA GLY A 75 4.57 32.64 -26.27
C GLY A 75 4.61 33.60 -25.09
N GLU A 76 3.85 33.29 -24.04
CA GLU A 76 3.87 33.99 -22.75
C GLU A 76 5.19 33.71 -22.00
N GLY A 77 5.88 34.76 -21.54
CA GLY A 77 7.13 34.68 -20.79
C GLY A 77 6.95 34.63 -19.26
N PHE A 78 8.09 34.57 -18.57
CA PHE A 78 8.22 34.99 -17.17
C PHE A 78 8.18 36.51 -17.08
N SER A 79 8.88 37.18 -18.00
CA SER A 79 8.73 38.61 -18.29
C SER A 79 8.35 38.76 -19.75
N GLY A 80 7.27 39.48 -20.04
CA GLY A 80 6.80 39.70 -21.42
C GLY A 80 6.57 38.41 -22.23
N ARG A 81 7.41 38.10 -23.21
CA ARG A 81 7.33 36.89 -24.06
C ARG A 81 8.55 35.97 -23.88
N GLY A 82 8.31 34.67 -23.88
CA GLY A 82 9.34 33.63 -23.77
C GLY A 82 9.18 32.51 -24.81
N LEU A 83 10.07 31.53 -24.79
CA LEU A 83 10.04 30.35 -25.64
C LEU A 83 8.94 29.36 -25.21
N ALA A 84 7.97 29.08 -26.07
CA ALA A 84 6.94 28.07 -25.84
C ALA A 84 7.27 26.74 -26.55
N LEU A 85 7.23 25.63 -25.81
CA LEU A 85 7.61 24.29 -26.25
C LEU A 85 6.54 23.25 -25.88
N ASN A 86 6.13 22.42 -26.85
CA ASN A 86 5.04 21.45 -26.70
C ASN A 86 5.47 20.03 -26.28
N GLY A 87 6.77 19.79 -26.04
CA GLY A 87 7.31 18.45 -25.73
C GLY A 87 7.71 17.59 -26.92
N ASP A 88 7.57 18.06 -28.16
CA ASP A 88 7.84 17.28 -29.39
C ASP A 88 8.75 18.02 -30.37
N LYS A 89 10.03 17.62 -30.47
CA LYS A 89 11.03 18.10 -31.45
C LYS A 89 11.30 19.62 -31.47
N GLN A 90 10.68 20.38 -30.58
CA GLN A 90 10.79 21.83 -30.46
C GLN A 90 11.98 22.21 -29.59
N THR A 91 12.83 23.12 -30.10
CA THR A 91 14.02 23.62 -29.40
C THR A 91 14.40 25.02 -29.89
N LEU A 92 15.07 25.79 -29.06
CA LEU A 92 15.89 26.94 -29.48
C LEU A 92 17.34 26.49 -29.65
N MET A 93 17.90 26.60 -30.86
CA MET A 93 19.33 26.38 -31.11
C MET A 93 20.07 27.72 -31.17
N ALA A 94 21.22 27.81 -30.50
CA ALA A 94 22.13 28.94 -30.57
C ALA A 94 23.47 28.51 -31.18
N SER A 95 23.80 29.03 -32.36
CA SER A 95 25.03 28.72 -33.10
C SER A 95 25.99 29.91 -33.04
N ALA A 96 27.26 29.69 -32.71
CA ALA A 96 28.26 30.76 -32.52
C ALA A 96 29.56 30.46 -33.29
N SER A 97 30.26 31.49 -33.78
CA SER A 97 31.54 31.33 -34.49
C SER A 97 32.72 31.17 -33.54
N LYS A 98 32.74 30.03 -32.83
CA LYS A 98 33.69 29.65 -31.76
C LYS A 98 33.57 30.48 -30.46
N ASP A 99 34.14 29.89 -29.41
CA ASP A 99 34.35 30.38 -28.03
C ASP A 99 33.13 30.70 -27.15
N VAL A 100 32.04 31.32 -27.64
CA VAL A 100 30.89 31.75 -26.77
C VAL A 100 30.27 30.62 -25.92
N PHE A 101 30.20 29.39 -26.46
CA PHE A 101 29.65 28.22 -25.77
C PHE A 101 30.71 27.17 -25.39
N GLN A 102 32.01 27.51 -25.45
CA GLN A 102 33.11 26.60 -25.09
C GLN A 102 33.49 26.69 -23.61
N LEU A 103 32.55 26.31 -22.74
CA LEU A 103 32.78 26.27 -21.29
C LEU A 103 33.82 25.17 -20.94
N ARG A 104 34.74 25.49 -20.02
CA ARG A 104 35.84 24.60 -19.59
C ARG A 104 35.62 24.07 -18.17
N CYS A 105 36.22 22.93 -17.83
CA CYS A 105 36.07 22.34 -16.49
C CYS A 105 37.00 22.91 -15.42
N ASN A 106 37.91 23.80 -15.79
CA ASN A 106 38.80 24.53 -14.89
C ASN A 106 38.49 26.05 -14.87
N GLN A 107 37.31 26.45 -15.36
CA GLN A 107 36.89 27.84 -15.40
C GLN A 107 35.52 27.96 -14.73
N PRO A 108 35.32 28.99 -13.88
CA PRO A 108 34.02 29.25 -13.29
C PRO A 108 33.01 29.65 -14.37
N PHE A 109 31.78 29.15 -14.28
CA PHE A 109 30.69 29.61 -15.13
C PHE A 109 29.32 29.45 -14.46
N THR A 110 28.35 30.16 -15.02
CA THR A 110 26.95 30.09 -14.61
C THR A 110 26.05 29.94 -15.84
N VAL A 111 25.03 29.10 -15.72
CA VAL A 111 23.94 28.95 -16.68
C VAL A 111 22.63 29.09 -15.92
N GLU A 112 21.77 30.01 -16.32
CA GLU A 112 20.49 30.24 -15.66
C GLU A 112 19.37 30.53 -16.66
N CYS A 113 18.14 30.16 -16.28
CA CYS A 113 16.93 30.48 -17.02
C CYS A 113 15.70 30.40 -16.12
N TRP A 114 14.60 30.98 -16.57
CA TRP A 114 13.27 30.72 -16.04
C TRP A 114 12.61 29.58 -16.82
N VAL A 115 11.92 28.68 -16.11
CA VAL A 115 11.23 27.51 -16.68
C VAL A 115 9.83 27.37 -16.10
N ARG A 116 8.85 27.02 -16.95
CA ARG A 116 7.47 26.67 -16.57
C ARG A 116 7.11 25.31 -17.17
N PRO A 117 7.36 24.19 -16.47
CA PRO A 117 7.05 22.86 -16.99
C PRO A 117 5.53 22.63 -17.03
N GLU A 118 5.00 22.19 -18.17
CA GLU A 118 3.59 21.82 -18.32
C GLU A 118 3.37 20.30 -18.13
N SER A 119 4.43 19.50 -18.17
CA SER A 119 4.42 18.04 -17.95
C SER A 119 5.39 17.59 -16.85
N GLY A 120 5.10 16.45 -16.22
CA GLY A 120 5.95 15.83 -15.20
C GLY A 120 7.08 14.97 -15.76
N ASP A 121 7.16 14.80 -17.08
CA ASP A 121 8.02 13.82 -17.74
C ASP A 121 9.51 14.22 -17.80
N ALA A 122 10.35 13.26 -18.16
CA ALA A 122 11.79 13.45 -18.23
C ALA A 122 12.19 14.21 -19.50
N ALA A 123 12.58 15.48 -19.34
CA ALA A 123 12.85 16.43 -20.42
C ALA A 123 14.28 16.96 -20.39
N GLY A 124 14.96 16.97 -21.55
CA GLY A 124 16.21 17.70 -21.71
C GLY A 124 15.93 19.20 -21.66
N LEU A 125 16.59 19.92 -20.75
CA LEU A 125 16.39 21.36 -20.60
C LEU A 125 17.40 22.14 -21.44
N LEU A 126 18.68 21.78 -21.35
CA LEU A 126 19.75 22.44 -22.10
C LEU A 126 20.93 21.52 -22.39
N SER A 127 21.66 21.91 -23.44
CA SER A 127 22.94 21.34 -23.88
C SER A 127 23.85 22.48 -24.32
N ILE A 128 25.09 22.54 -23.82
CA ILE A 128 26.05 23.61 -24.15
C ILE A 128 27.36 22.97 -24.64
N GLY A 129 27.84 23.40 -25.82
CA GLY A 129 29.14 23.03 -26.37
C GLY A 129 29.33 21.54 -26.65
N THR A 130 28.24 20.77 -26.74
CA THR A 130 28.23 19.28 -26.73
C THR A 130 28.93 18.65 -25.50
N ARG A 131 29.06 19.42 -24.41
CA ARG A 131 29.87 19.09 -23.23
C ARG A 131 29.06 19.02 -21.95
N PHE A 132 28.26 20.05 -21.69
CA PHE A 132 27.42 20.14 -20.49
C PHE A 132 25.95 19.98 -20.85
N TYR A 133 25.23 19.24 -20.03
CA TYR A 133 23.85 18.86 -20.27
C TYR A 133 23.07 18.92 -18.97
N PHE A 134 21.82 19.38 -19.03
CA PHE A 134 20.94 19.31 -17.87
C PHE A 134 19.55 18.80 -18.28
N GLN A 135 19.10 17.76 -17.58
CA GLN A 135 17.78 17.15 -17.73
C GLN A 135 17.01 17.34 -16.42
N ILE A 136 15.70 17.54 -16.52
CA ILE A 136 14.79 17.59 -15.37
C ILE A 136 13.66 16.58 -15.55
N THR A 137 13.03 16.17 -14.45
CA THR A 137 11.85 15.31 -14.42
C THR A 137 10.92 15.87 -13.35
N PRO A 138 10.13 16.91 -13.67
CA PRO A 138 9.38 17.68 -12.67
C PRO A 138 8.47 16.81 -11.80
N GLY A 139 7.81 15.81 -12.40
CA GLY A 139 6.92 14.88 -11.70
C GLY A 139 7.62 13.89 -10.76
N LYS A 140 8.96 13.75 -10.86
CA LYS A 140 9.78 12.93 -9.94
C LYS A 140 10.66 13.77 -9.00
N ASN A 141 10.53 15.10 -9.02
CA ASN A 141 11.36 16.01 -8.21
C ASN A 141 12.88 15.76 -8.34
N ALA A 142 13.33 15.46 -9.56
CA ALA A 142 14.70 15.03 -9.85
C ALA A 142 15.20 15.63 -11.16
N GLY A 143 16.51 15.78 -11.25
CA GLY A 143 17.23 16.13 -12.49
C GLY A 143 18.43 15.23 -12.73
N THR A 144 19.16 15.52 -13.79
CA THR A 144 20.41 14.84 -14.13
C THR A 144 21.36 15.84 -14.78
N PHE A 145 22.52 16.02 -14.16
CA PHE A 145 23.61 16.80 -14.74
C PHE A 145 24.51 15.85 -15.54
N GLY A 146 24.68 16.14 -16.83
CA GLY A 146 25.55 15.39 -17.73
C GLY A 146 26.81 16.18 -18.07
N TYR A 147 27.97 15.54 -18.01
CA TYR A 147 29.24 16.11 -18.44
C TYR A 147 30.01 15.13 -19.33
N ARG A 148 30.48 15.59 -20.49
CA ARG A 148 31.33 14.83 -21.42
C ARG A 148 32.82 15.07 -21.13
N ALA A 149 33.48 14.05 -20.56
CA ALA A 149 34.93 14.02 -20.40
C ALA A 149 35.65 13.85 -21.75
N ALA A 150 36.94 14.21 -21.81
CA ALA A 150 37.77 14.07 -23.00
C ALA A 150 37.87 12.60 -23.50
N SER A 151 37.81 11.63 -22.59
CA SER A 151 37.90 10.19 -22.82
C SER A 151 36.54 9.47 -22.98
N PHE A 152 35.56 10.11 -23.63
CA PHE A 152 34.37 9.50 -24.26
C PHE A 152 33.74 8.29 -23.51
N PRO A 153 33.19 8.51 -22.31
CA PRO A 153 31.73 8.64 -22.27
C PRO A 153 31.23 9.89 -21.52
N ILE A 154 29.93 10.18 -21.66
CA ILE A 154 29.25 11.20 -20.85
C ILE A 154 29.00 10.60 -19.46
N ARG A 155 29.45 11.29 -18.40
CA ARG A 155 29.05 10.96 -17.03
C ARG A 155 27.74 11.67 -16.68
N TYR A 156 26.86 10.94 -16.01
CA TYR A 156 25.57 11.46 -15.54
C TYR A 156 25.52 11.41 -14.03
N TYR A 157 25.31 12.56 -13.41
CA TYR A 157 25.14 12.72 -11.98
C TYR A 157 23.66 12.93 -11.67
N PRO A 158 23.01 12.07 -10.85
CA PRO A 158 21.63 12.29 -10.43
C PRO A 158 21.57 13.53 -9.53
N VAL A 159 20.62 14.42 -9.82
CA VAL A 159 20.37 15.65 -9.06
C VAL A 159 19.02 15.48 -8.35
N PRO A 160 18.97 14.76 -7.21
CA PRO A 160 17.73 14.58 -6.46
C PRO A 160 17.22 15.92 -5.90
N ASN A 161 15.93 15.98 -5.59
CA ASN A 161 15.25 17.11 -4.94
C ASN A 161 15.13 18.40 -5.78
N VAL A 162 15.33 18.36 -7.10
CA VAL A 162 14.97 19.46 -8.01
C VAL A 162 13.45 19.50 -8.17
N ARG A 163 12.78 20.24 -7.28
CA ARG A 163 11.32 20.42 -7.26
C ARG A 163 10.90 21.58 -8.16
N LEU A 164 10.34 21.27 -9.33
CA LEU A 164 9.79 22.26 -10.25
C LEU A 164 8.27 22.08 -10.33
N PRO A 165 7.46 23.02 -9.77
CA PRO A 165 6.01 22.92 -9.82
C PRO A 165 5.48 23.03 -11.25
N LEU A 166 4.55 22.15 -11.62
CA LEU A 166 3.89 22.22 -12.93
C LEU A 166 3.08 23.51 -13.06
N ARG A 167 3.09 24.09 -14.26
CA ARG A 167 2.36 25.32 -14.65
C ARG A 167 2.72 26.56 -13.85
N ARG A 168 3.87 26.57 -13.19
CA ARG A 168 4.41 27.74 -12.50
C ARG A 168 5.82 28.02 -12.98
N TRP A 169 6.16 29.30 -13.09
CA TRP A 169 7.52 29.73 -13.35
C TRP A 169 8.43 29.36 -12.17
N SER A 170 9.66 28.96 -12.48
CA SER A 170 10.73 28.75 -11.51
C SER A 170 12.05 29.12 -12.14
N HIS A 171 12.86 29.88 -11.41
CA HIS A 171 14.23 30.17 -11.76
C HIS A 171 15.08 28.93 -11.49
N LEU A 172 15.97 28.63 -12.41
CA LEU A 172 16.82 27.46 -12.36
C LEU A 172 18.22 27.87 -12.81
N ALA A 173 19.17 27.78 -11.90
CA ALA A 173 20.57 28.10 -12.16
C ALA A 173 21.49 26.93 -11.84
N LEU A 174 22.52 26.78 -12.65
CA LEU A 174 23.62 25.86 -12.46
C LEU A 174 24.92 26.67 -12.45
N THR A 175 25.67 26.60 -11.35
CA THR A 175 27.04 27.09 -11.31
C THR A 175 28.01 25.92 -11.40
N HIS A 176 29.13 26.16 -12.07
CA HIS A 176 30.32 25.32 -12.05
C HIS A 176 31.47 26.19 -11.58
N ASP A 177 32.19 25.72 -10.58
CA ASP A 177 33.21 26.46 -9.85
C ASP A 177 34.62 26.06 -10.29
N ALA A 178 35.62 26.91 -10.05
CA ALA A 178 37.01 26.66 -10.46
C ALA A 178 37.60 25.39 -9.79
N ASP A 179 37.05 24.98 -8.63
CA ASP A 179 37.38 23.73 -7.93
C ASP A 179 36.66 22.48 -8.47
N ARG A 180 35.86 22.62 -9.53
CA ARG A 180 34.94 21.62 -10.13
C ARG A 180 33.68 21.33 -9.33
N THR A 181 33.31 22.14 -8.35
CA THR A 181 32.00 22.02 -7.70
C THR A 181 30.88 22.50 -8.61
N VAL A 182 29.93 21.61 -8.90
CA VAL A 182 28.68 21.95 -9.58
C VAL A 182 27.59 22.13 -8.55
N ARG A 183 26.85 23.24 -8.63
CA ARG A 183 25.75 23.57 -7.72
C ARG A 183 24.51 23.90 -8.52
N VAL A 184 23.37 23.32 -8.15
CA VAL A 184 22.06 23.58 -8.77
C VAL A 184 21.22 24.36 -7.78
N TYR A 185 20.72 25.51 -8.22
CA TYR A 185 19.83 26.38 -7.47
C TYR A 185 18.44 26.38 -8.11
N VAL A 186 17.41 26.24 -7.29
CA VAL A 186 16.00 26.40 -7.69
C VAL A 186 15.47 27.61 -6.93
N ASN A 187 15.00 28.63 -7.66
CA ASN A 187 14.50 29.88 -7.10
C ASN A 187 15.46 30.53 -6.09
N GLY A 188 16.77 30.53 -6.41
CA GLY A 188 17.84 31.04 -5.56
C GLY A 188 18.20 30.18 -4.35
N GLN A 189 17.56 29.04 -4.11
CA GLN A 189 17.93 28.11 -3.04
C GLN A 189 18.80 26.98 -3.58
N LEU A 190 19.89 26.64 -2.89
CA LEU A 190 20.75 25.51 -3.23
C LEU A 190 19.95 24.20 -3.08
N ALA A 191 19.59 23.59 -4.22
CA ALA A 191 18.86 22.32 -4.26
C ALA A 191 19.82 21.12 -4.23
N TRP A 192 21.03 21.26 -4.79
CA TRP A 192 22.03 20.20 -4.88
C TRP A 192 23.44 20.74 -5.12
N SER A 193 24.46 20.02 -4.65
CA SER A 193 25.88 20.36 -4.82
C SER A 193 26.73 19.09 -4.92
N LEU A 194 27.70 19.06 -5.83
CA LEU A 194 28.68 17.98 -5.97
C LEU A 194 30.01 18.50 -6.55
N ALA A 195 31.13 18.18 -5.90
CA ALA A 195 32.46 18.26 -6.51
C ALA A 195 32.74 16.98 -7.31
N HIS A 196 33.13 17.11 -8.58
CA HIS A 196 33.52 15.97 -9.42
C HIS A 196 35.01 16.01 -9.79
N SER A 197 35.59 14.84 -10.01
CA SER A 197 37.05 14.63 -10.03
C SER A 197 37.67 14.46 -11.42
N ASP A 198 36.91 14.65 -12.50
CA ASP A 198 37.42 14.50 -13.86
C ASP A 198 38.30 15.69 -14.29
N GLU A 199 39.29 15.42 -15.15
CA GLU A 199 40.20 16.42 -15.73
C GLU A 199 40.29 16.22 -17.25
N GLY A 200 40.11 17.31 -18.01
CA GLY A 200 40.22 17.31 -19.48
C GLY A 200 39.20 18.22 -20.16
N ASP A 201 39.64 18.93 -21.20
CA ASP A 201 38.78 19.72 -22.07
C ASP A 201 38.38 18.94 -23.33
N TYR A 202 37.13 19.13 -23.78
CA TYR A 202 36.62 18.52 -25.01
C TYR A 202 36.65 19.56 -26.14
N GLU A 203 37.65 19.47 -27.02
CA GLU A 203 37.99 20.53 -27.99
C GLU A 203 37.06 20.65 -29.22
N LYS A 204 36.07 19.77 -29.37
CA LYS A 204 35.07 19.92 -30.44
C LYS A 204 34.03 20.97 -30.04
N GLY A 205 34.28 22.21 -30.44
CA GLY A 205 33.33 23.31 -30.28
C GLY A 205 31.97 23.02 -30.93
N GLY A 206 30.90 23.46 -30.27
CA GLY A 206 29.52 23.33 -30.72
C GLY A 206 28.64 24.46 -30.19
N GLY A 207 27.40 24.53 -30.68
CA GLY A 207 26.41 25.51 -30.21
C GLY A 207 25.80 25.14 -28.85
N ALA A 208 24.77 25.87 -28.47
CA ALA A 208 23.86 25.51 -27.39
C ALA A 208 22.47 25.12 -27.93
N SER A 209 21.77 24.26 -27.19
CA SER A 209 20.36 23.93 -27.41
C SER A 209 19.61 24.14 -26.10
N PHE A 210 18.45 24.77 -26.18
CA PHE A 210 17.53 25.00 -25.07
C PHE A 210 16.18 24.37 -25.43
N GLY A 211 15.57 23.68 -24.47
CA GLY A 211 14.41 22.82 -24.67
C GLY A 211 14.72 21.38 -25.10
N ALA A 212 16.00 21.00 -25.25
CA ALA A 212 16.43 19.62 -25.43
C ALA A 212 17.92 19.40 -25.11
N HIS A 213 18.32 18.13 -25.09
CA HIS A 213 19.70 17.71 -25.25
C HIS A 213 19.98 17.40 -26.73
N ASP A 214 21.07 17.95 -27.29
CA ASP A 214 21.43 17.74 -28.69
C ASP A 214 21.65 16.24 -28.99
N GLY A 215 20.97 15.71 -30.00
CA GLY A 215 20.98 14.29 -30.37
C GLY A 215 20.08 13.34 -29.53
N TRP A 216 19.21 13.83 -28.64
CA TRP A 216 18.30 13.00 -27.83
C TRP A 216 16.82 13.23 -28.19
N SER A 217 15.96 12.24 -27.91
CA SER A 217 14.52 12.29 -28.21
C SER A 217 13.64 12.77 -27.04
N ARG A 218 14.18 13.60 -26.13
CA ARG A 218 13.49 14.10 -24.92
C ARG A 218 13.47 15.62 -24.92
N PHE A 219 12.33 16.20 -25.30
CA PHE A 219 12.14 17.64 -25.43
C PHE A 219 11.39 18.20 -24.22
N PHE A 220 11.61 19.46 -23.89
CA PHE A 220 10.90 20.15 -22.83
C PHE A 220 9.48 20.48 -23.26
N HIS A 221 8.51 20.16 -22.39
CA HIS A 221 7.12 20.56 -22.54
C HIS A 221 6.83 21.63 -21.48
N GLY A 222 6.73 22.87 -21.95
CA GLY A 222 6.57 24.04 -21.09
C GLY A 222 7.05 25.32 -21.75
N ALA A 223 7.18 26.37 -20.96
CA ALA A 223 7.80 27.63 -21.40
C ALA A 223 9.20 27.81 -20.78
N MET A 224 10.11 28.46 -21.50
CA MET A 224 11.42 28.88 -21.02
C MET A 224 11.63 30.35 -21.32
N ASP A 225 12.32 31.07 -20.44
CA ASP A 225 12.49 32.51 -20.57
C ASP A 225 13.79 33.00 -19.93
N GLU A 226 14.23 34.22 -20.27
CA GLU A 226 15.39 34.90 -19.66
C GLU A 226 16.63 33.97 -19.59
N ILE A 227 17.18 33.56 -20.74
CA ILE A 227 18.25 32.55 -20.79
C ILE A 227 19.61 33.24 -20.75
N ARG A 228 20.38 33.06 -19.65
CA ARG A 228 21.71 33.69 -19.47
C ARG A 228 22.82 32.65 -19.23
N ILE A 229 24.00 32.93 -19.80
CA ILE A 229 25.27 32.23 -19.54
C ILE A 229 26.32 33.28 -19.17
N SER A 230 27.20 32.97 -18.21
CA SER A 230 28.23 33.91 -17.74
C SER A 230 29.54 33.20 -17.38
N ASP A 231 30.66 33.91 -17.53
CA ASP A 231 32.04 33.40 -17.31
C ASP A 231 32.53 33.51 -15.84
N CYS A 232 31.58 33.56 -14.91
CA CYS A 232 31.83 33.58 -13.48
C CYS A 232 30.80 32.71 -12.73
N VAL A 233 31.11 32.34 -11.48
CA VAL A 233 30.10 31.83 -10.54
C VAL A 233 29.30 33.03 -10.03
N ARG A 234 28.01 33.10 -10.38
CA ARG A 234 27.10 34.12 -9.85
C ARG A 234 26.59 33.70 -8.48
N GLU A 235 26.48 34.68 -7.57
CA GLU A 235 25.87 34.44 -6.27
C GLU A 235 24.34 34.46 -6.34
N PHE A 236 23.75 33.29 -6.08
CA PHE A 236 22.30 33.12 -6.01
C PHE A 236 21.81 33.33 -4.57
N ARG A 237 21.67 34.60 -4.18
CA ARG A 237 20.93 35.01 -2.96
C ARG A 237 19.51 35.44 -3.34
N PRO A 238 18.50 35.31 -2.46
CA PRO A 238 17.21 36.00 -2.67
C PRO A 238 17.38 37.53 -2.59
N LEU A 239 16.41 38.29 -3.11
CA LEU A 239 16.41 39.77 -3.01
C LEU A 239 16.11 40.26 -1.58
N LEU A 240 15.39 39.44 -0.80
CA LEU A 240 15.31 39.56 0.65
C LEU A 240 16.52 38.88 1.27
N ASP A 241 17.27 39.59 2.11
CA ASP A 241 18.18 38.90 3.01
C ASP A 241 17.35 38.24 4.14
N ARG A 242 17.29 36.91 4.12
CA ARG A 242 16.54 36.11 5.10
C ARG A 242 17.39 35.81 6.34
N HIS A 243 17.85 36.86 7.02
CA HIS A 243 18.35 36.74 8.39
C HIS A 243 17.16 36.42 9.33
N HIS A 244 16.80 35.14 9.48
CA HIS A 244 15.68 34.71 10.33
C HIS A 244 16.10 34.28 11.75
N TYR A 245 16.20 35.23 12.68
CA TYR A 245 16.33 34.98 14.12
C TYR A 245 15.25 35.81 14.89
N ILE A 246 14.07 35.28 15.23
CA ILE A 246 13.75 34.54 16.47
C ILE A 246 13.96 35.42 17.73
N ASP A 247 13.46 35.05 18.90
CA ASP A 247 14.03 35.53 20.17
C ASP A 247 15.20 34.56 20.51
N ARG A 248 16.47 34.83 20.16
CA ARG A 248 17.16 36.13 20.26
C ARG A 248 17.94 36.59 19.02
N GLU A 249 17.15 37.10 18.08
CA GLU A 249 17.29 38.31 17.26
C GLU A 249 18.32 38.34 16.12
N PRO A 250 18.04 39.03 14.98
CA PRO A 250 16.79 39.67 14.54
C PRO A 250 16.18 39.02 13.27
N VAL A 251 14.92 39.39 12.95
CA VAL A 251 14.41 39.38 11.56
C VAL A 251 13.97 40.79 11.19
N ALA A 252 14.97 41.64 11.00
CA ALA A 252 14.85 42.64 9.97
C ALA A 252 14.72 41.90 8.64
N LEU A 253 13.49 41.65 8.17
CA LEU A 253 13.28 41.27 6.77
C LEU A 253 13.75 42.50 5.98
N THR A 254 14.84 42.45 5.22
CA THR A 254 15.43 43.62 4.53
C THR A 254 15.54 43.35 3.05
N LEU A 255 15.35 44.38 2.22
CA LEU A 255 15.65 44.30 0.80
C LEU A 255 17.13 44.59 0.59
N ASP A 256 17.81 43.76 -0.20
CA ASP A 256 19.13 44.09 -0.72
C ASP A 256 19.00 45.18 -1.79
N ALA A 257 19.08 46.43 -1.35
CA ALA A 257 18.94 47.60 -2.19
C ALA A 257 20.00 47.68 -3.31
N SER A 258 21.12 46.96 -3.19
CA SER A 258 22.17 46.90 -4.22
C SER A 258 21.73 46.14 -5.48
N ARG A 259 20.69 45.30 -5.37
CA ARG A 259 20.18 44.44 -6.45
C ARG A 259 18.88 44.92 -7.08
N LEU A 260 18.37 46.08 -6.68
CA LEU A 260 17.18 46.69 -7.26
C LEU A 260 17.54 47.44 -8.55
N PRO A 261 16.91 47.14 -9.71
CA PRO A 261 17.09 47.90 -10.95
C PRO A 261 16.80 49.38 -10.75
N ALA A 262 17.46 50.24 -11.53
CA ALA A 262 17.30 51.70 -11.42
C ALA A 262 15.85 52.20 -11.62
N ALA A 263 14.98 51.40 -12.26
CA ALA A 263 13.57 51.72 -12.44
C ALA A 263 12.71 51.63 -11.15
N VAL A 264 13.17 50.90 -10.12
CA VAL A 264 12.41 50.68 -8.89
C VAL A 264 12.58 51.87 -7.95
N GLU A 265 11.52 52.67 -7.77
CA GLU A 265 11.54 53.88 -6.94
C GLU A 265 10.84 53.67 -5.58
N LYS A 266 9.86 52.76 -5.52
CA LYS A 266 9.06 52.49 -4.31
C LYS A 266 8.76 51.00 -4.12
N ALA A 267 8.49 50.61 -2.88
CA ALA A 267 8.05 49.27 -2.51
C ALA A 267 6.91 49.35 -1.48
N VAL A 268 5.80 48.64 -1.71
CA VAL A 268 4.70 48.51 -0.75
C VAL A 268 4.74 47.11 -0.15
N VAL A 269 4.90 47.01 1.16
CA VAL A 269 4.94 45.74 1.91
C VAL A 269 3.63 45.56 2.66
N SER A 270 2.93 44.46 2.42
CA SER A 270 1.67 44.09 3.10
C SER A 270 1.84 42.72 3.78
N ILE A 271 1.38 42.55 5.01
CA ILE A 271 1.37 41.25 5.70
C ILE A 271 -0.07 40.81 5.88
N ARG A 272 -0.41 39.62 5.37
CA ARG A 272 -1.77 39.09 5.36
C ARG A 272 -1.85 37.77 6.11
N ASP A 273 -2.94 37.57 6.85
CA ASP A 273 -3.28 36.28 7.43
C ASP A 273 -3.85 35.30 6.36
N ARG A 274 -4.14 34.05 6.77
CA ARG A 274 -4.81 33.05 5.92
C ARG A 274 -6.19 33.46 5.39
N GLN A 275 -6.81 34.53 5.91
CA GLN A 275 -8.09 35.06 5.45
C GLN A 275 -7.91 36.27 4.50
N GLY A 276 -6.67 36.63 4.17
CA GLY A 276 -6.32 37.75 3.28
C GLY A 276 -6.36 39.12 3.96
N LYS A 277 -6.65 39.19 5.26
CA LYS A 277 -6.75 40.44 6.01
C LYS A 277 -5.34 40.98 6.27
N ALA A 278 -5.12 42.23 5.89
CA ALA A 278 -3.85 42.90 6.17
C ALA A 278 -3.70 43.18 7.68
N ALA A 279 -2.63 42.66 8.27
CA ALA A 279 -2.21 42.92 9.64
C ALA A 279 -1.23 44.11 9.73
N VAL A 280 -0.41 44.31 8.70
CA VAL A 280 0.55 45.42 8.56
C VAL A 280 0.61 45.83 7.09
N GLU A 281 0.72 47.12 6.80
CA GLU A 281 1.00 47.64 5.46
C GLU A 281 1.93 48.87 5.54
N ARG A 282 2.97 48.93 4.71
CA ARG A 282 4.03 49.95 4.77
C ARG A 282 4.61 50.23 3.38
N GLU A 283 4.60 51.51 2.98
CA GLU A 283 5.33 51.99 1.79
C GLU A 283 6.77 52.41 2.16
N LEU A 284 7.73 52.12 1.27
CA LEU A 284 9.13 52.48 1.38
C LEU A 284 9.64 53.08 0.06
N PRO A 285 10.25 54.28 0.07
CA PRO A 285 10.99 54.80 -1.06
C PRO A 285 12.36 54.12 -1.19
N ARG A 286 12.98 54.19 -2.38
CA ARG A 286 14.23 53.51 -2.74
C ARG A 286 15.35 53.68 -1.71
N GLU A 287 15.58 54.90 -1.25
CA GLU A 287 16.63 55.24 -0.28
C GLU A 287 16.41 54.62 1.12
N ARG A 288 15.22 54.08 1.40
CA ARG A 288 14.86 53.40 2.66
C ARG A 288 14.58 51.90 2.50
N MET A 289 14.75 51.31 1.32
CA MET A 289 14.44 49.88 1.10
C MET A 289 15.35 48.92 1.88
N ALA A 290 16.57 49.36 2.23
CA ALA A 290 17.48 48.62 3.11
C ALA A 290 17.05 48.62 4.60
N GLU A 291 16.00 49.36 4.99
CA GLU A 291 15.48 49.31 6.36
C GLU A 291 14.79 47.97 6.68
N PRO A 292 14.76 47.57 7.98
CA PRO A 292 13.91 46.49 8.45
C PRO A 292 12.44 46.71 8.03
N LEU A 293 11.93 45.85 7.15
CA LEU A 293 10.51 45.80 6.79
C LEU A 293 9.65 45.31 7.97
N LEU A 294 10.25 44.52 8.88
CA LEU A 294 9.64 43.88 10.04
C LEU A 294 10.56 43.97 11.27
N THR A 295 9.98 43.87 12.46
CA THR A 295 10.68 43.72 13.75
C THR A 295 10.08 42.56 14.55
N ALA A 296 10.85 41.99 15.48
CA ALA A 296 10.57 40.67 16.07
C ALA A 296 9.27 40.54 16.90
N GLY A 297 8.64 41.65 17.30
CA GLY A 297 7.36 41.65 18.03
C GLY A 297 6.09 41.77 17.18
N ALA A 298 6.20 41.97 15.86
CA ALA A 298 5.07 42.44 15.03
C ALA A 298 4.16 41.33 14.45
N LEU A 299 4.47 40.04 14.68
CA LEU A 299 3.83 38.91 13.99
C LEU A 299 3.04 38.00 14.94
N PRO A 300 1.71 37.90 14.80
CA PRO A 300 0.89 36.97 15.59
C PRO A 300 1.29 35.51 15.40
N PRO A 301 0.96 34.60 16.34
CA PRO A 301 1.12 33.16 16.16
C PRO A 301 0.38 32.65 14.90
N GLY A 302 0.97 31.72 14.17
CA GLY A 302 0.38 31.10 12.97
C GLY A 302 1.12 31.42 11.67
N GLU A 303 0.43 31.18 10.55
CA GLU A 303 0.93 31.37 9.20
C GLU A 303 0.41 32.66 8.58
N HIS A 304 1.33 33.42 7.97
CA HIS A 304 1.07 34.69 7.31
C HIS A 304 1.75 34.70 5.94
N GLN A 305 1.34 35.63 5.08
CA GLN A 305 2.03 35.94 3.83
C GLN A 305 2.54 37.38 3.88
N VAL A 306 3.83 37.57 3.59
CA VAL A 306 4.38 38.90 3.28
C VAL A 306 4.29 39.09 1.78
N GLU A 307 3.65 40.16 1.35
CA GLU A 307 3.58 40.65 -0.02
C GLU A 307 4.47 41.89 -0.16
N ILE A 308 5.20 42.03 -1.27
CA ILE A 308 6.02 43.20 -1.58
C ILE A 308 5.77 43.59 -3.04
N ALA A 309 5.20 44.77 -3.30
CA ALA A 309 4.98 45.30 -4.64
C ALA A 309 5.98 46.42 -4.94
N PHE A 310 6.85 46.22 -5.94
CA PHE A 310 7.81 47.23 -6.40
C PHE A 310 7.16 48.11 -7.47
N LEU A 311 7.30 49.42 -7.33
CA LEU A 311 6.67 50.42 -8.20
C LEU A 311 7.73 51.34 -8.85
N ASP A 312 7.40 51.85 -10.04
CA ASP A 312 8.19 52.87 -10.72
C ASP A 312 7.87 54.30 -10.24
N LYS A 313 8.53 55.29 -10.85
CA LYS A 313 8.30 56.74 -10.60
C LYS A 313 6.87 57.22 -10.88
N THR A 314 6.07 56.46 -11.62
CA THR A 314 4.66 56.78 -11.94
C THR A 314 3.67 56.07 -11.00
N GLY A 315 4.15 55.19 -10.12
CA GLY A 315 3.33 54.34 -9.26
C GLY A 315 2.80 53.08 -9.95
N GLN A 316 3.26 52.77 -11.17
CA GLN A 316 2.92 51.52 -11.84
C GLN A 316 3.70 50.35 -11.21
N PRO A 317 3.05 49.20 -10.94
CA PRO A 317 3.73 48.03 -10.40
C PRO A 317 4.66 47.40 -11.44
N LEU A 318 5.95 47.40 -11.14
CA LEU A 318 7.00 46.73 -11.90
C LEU A 318 7.03 45.23 -11.62
N SER A 319 6.79 44.84 -10.36
CA SER A 319 6.67 43.43 -9.96
C SER A 319 6.00 43.31 -8.58
N LYS A 320 5.45 42.12 -8.29
CA LYS A 320 4.98 41.76 -6.95
C LYS A 320 5.64 40.45 -6.54
N VAL A 321 6.04 40.37 -5.27
CA VAL A 321 6.60 39.19 -4.63
C VAL A 321 5.72 38.81 -3.45
N THR A 322 5.59 37.51 -3.18
CA THR A 322 4.85 37.00 -2.02
C THR A 322 5.64 35.88 -1.38
N THR A 323 5.65 35.79 -0.05
CA THR A 323 6.38 34.76 0.70
C THR A 323 5.61 34.38 1.96
N PRO A 324 5.36 33.07 2.19
CA PRO A 324 4.81 32.61 3.46
C PRO A 324 5.86 32.72 4.57
N ILE A 325 5.40 33.12 5.76
CA ILE A 325 6.18 33.10 7.00
C ILE A 325 5.33 32.48 8.11
N ALA A 326 5.97 31.79 9.06
CA ALA A 326 5.28 31.15 10.18
C ALA A 326 5.92 31.55 11.51
N ASN A 327 5.12 32.06 12.44
CA ASN A 327 5.56 32.25 13.83
C ASN A 327 5.39 30.92 14.56
N SER A 328 6.47 30.13 14.59
CA SER A 328 6.53 28.78 15.18
C SER A 328 6.83 28.76 16.69
N THR A 329 6.88 29.92 17.35
CA THR A 329 7.23 30.04 18.79
C THR A 329 6.35 29.16 19.68
N ALA A 330 5.04 29.08 19.39
CA ALA A 330 4.11 28.22 20.12
C ALA A 330 4.38 26.71 19.90
N ALA A 331 4.74 26.30 18.68
CA ALA A 331 5.07 24.91 18.37
C ALA A 331 6.40 24.48 19.01
N LEU A 332 7.40 25.37 19.01
CA LEU A 332 8.67 25.15 19.71
C LEU A 332 8.46 25.06 21.24
N ALA A 333 7.66 25.95 21.82
CA ALA A 333 7.33 25.93 23.24
C ALA A 333 6.64 24.62 23.63
N SER A 334 5.59 24.24 22.89
CA SER A 334 4.87 22.97 23.09
C SER A 334 5.78 21.74 22.94
N ALA A 335 6.64 21.71 21.92
CA ALA A 335 7.61 20.62 21.75
C ALA A 335 8.63 20.54 22.89
N THR A 336 9.04 21.70 23.44
CA THR A 336 9.97 21.79 24.58
C THR A 336 9.31 21.33 25.89
N GLU A 337 8.05 21.69 26.10
CA GLU A 337 7.23 21.27 27.25
C GLU A 337 6.95 19.75 27.24
N ARG A 338 6.56 19.21 26.08
CA ARG A 338 6.38 17.76 25.88
C ARG A 338 7.69 17.00 26.07
N LEU A 339 8.81 17.52 25.54
CA LEU A 339 10.15 16.98 25.79
C LEU A 339 10.52 16.99 27.29
N ALA A 340 10.17 18.03 28.04
CA ALA A 340 10.41 18.07 29.48
C ALA A 340 9.63 16.97 30.22
N THR A 341 8.40 16.70 29.80
CA THR A 341 7.55 15.62 30.33
C THR A 341 8.15 14.22 30.05
N LEU A 342 8.70 14.00 28.85
CA LEU A 342 9.32 12.71 28.50
C LEU A 342 10.59 12.40 29.32
N ARG A 343 11.28 13.40 29.86
CA ARG A 343 12.51 13.21 30.66
C ARG A 343 12.27 12.68 32.07
N SER A 344 11.04 12.71 32.58
CA SER A 344 10.68 12.21 33.92
C SER A 344 10.12 10.78 33.93
N VAL A 345 10.00 10.13 32.77
CA VAL A 345 9.60 8.72 32.68
C VAL A 345 10.64 7.83 33.39
N GLY A 346 10.15 6.86 34.17
CA GLY A 346 10.90 6.10 35.18
C GLY A 346 12.02 5.19 34.66
N ASP A 347 12.12 3.96 35.18
CA ASP A 347 13.19 3.04 34.79
C ASP A 347 12.66 1.66 34.39
N SER A 348 12.81 1.37 33.10
CA SER A 348 12.42 0.12 32.41
C SER A 348 13.03 0.15 31.00
N PRO A 349 13.08 -0.99 30.26
CA PRO A 349 13.57 -1.00 28.88
C PRO A 349 12.81 0.00 27.98
N ARG A 350 11.49 0.09 28.14
CA ARG A 350 10.66 1.09 27.44
C ARG A 350 10.95 2.53 27.87
N ALA A 351 11.23 2.78 29.14
CA ALA A 351 11.65 4.11 29.59
C ALA A 351 13.02 4.52 29.04
N GLN A 352 13.94 3.58 28.80
CA GLN A 352 15.21 3.84 28.13
C GLN A 352 15.00 4.26 26.66
N VAL A 353 14.06 3.63 25.94
CA VAL A 353 13.65 4.07 24.60
C VAL A 353 13.10 5.50 24.62
N VAL A 354 12.27 5.87 25.61
CA VAL A 354 11.81 7.27 25.76
C VAL A 354 12.97 8.25 25.96
N LYS A 355 13.97 7.89 26.77
CA LYS A 355 15.17 8.71 27.01
C LYS A 355 15.98 8.91 25.71
N LEU A 356 16.19 7.87 24.91
CA LEU A 356 16.84 7.96 23.60
C LEU A 356 16.05 8.86 22.61
N TYR A 357 14.71 8.76 22.61
CA TYR A 357 13.90 9.71 21.82
C TYR A 357 14.03 11.14 22.35
N ALA A 358 14.07 11.37 23.66
CA ALA A 358 14.24 12.71 24.23
C ALA A 358 15.58 13.35 23.82
N GLU A 359 16.65 12.56 23.69
CA GLU A 359 17.93 13.01 23.12
C GLU A 359 17.80 13.38 21.63
N ARG A 360 17.18 12.51 20.83
CA ARG A 360 16.90 12.77 19.40
C ARG A 360 16.05 14.02 19.20
N ILE A 361 14.96 14.18 19.96
CA ILE A 361 14.08 15.35 19.92
C ILE A 361 14.87 16.60 20.30
N ALA A 362 15.69 16.56 21.35
CA ALA A 362 16.54 17.70 21.72
C ALA A 362 17.53 18.08 20.61
N ALA A 363 18.11 17.11 19.92
CA ALA A 363 18.98 17.35 18.77
C ALA A 363 18.22 17.96 17.58
N LEU A 364 17.04 17.44 17.24
CA LEU A 364 16.19 17.95 16.16
C LEU A 364 15.68 19.37 16.46
N LEU A 365 15.26 19.65 17.70
CA LEU A 365 14.87 21.00 18.13
C LEU A 365 16.06 21.98 18.09
N LYS A 366 17.27 21.53 18.44
CA LYS A 366 18.52 22.32 18.27
C LYS A 366 18.82 22.59 16.79
N GLN A 367 18.56 21.63 15.91
CA GLN A 367 18.66 21.75 14.44
C GLN A 367 17.47 22.49 13.80
N ARG A 368 16.45 22.86 14.59
CA ARG A 368 15.18 23.48 14.16
C ARG A 368 14.29 22.60 13.25
N ASP A 369 14.53 21.29 13.19
CA ASP A 369 13.62 20.34 12.54
C ASP A 369 12.41 20.04 13.44
N LEU A 370 11.41 20.93 13.39
CA LEU A 370 10.14 20.75 14.10
C LEU A 370 9.32 19.57 13.57
N GLY A 371 9.50 19.18 12.30
CA GLY A 371 8.75 18.07 11.69
C GLY A 371 9.23 16.71 12.19
N GLY A 372 10.54 16.50 12.15
CA GLY A 372 11.18 15.32 12.73
C GLY A 372 11.03 15.27 14.26
N ALA A 373 11.08 16.43 14.94
CA ALA A 373 10.82 16.51 16.37
C ALA A 373 9.38 16.10 16.71
N GLU A 374 8.37 16.58 15.99
CA GLU A 374 6.95 16.22 16.21
C GLU A 374 6.68 14.73 15.96
N GLN A 375 7.26 14.15 14.90
CA GLN A 375 7.14 12.71 14.64
C GLN A 375 7.81 11.88 15.74
N SER A 376 8.99 12.30 16.20
CA SER A 376 9.72 11.64 17.27
C SER A 376 9.03 11.81 18.64
N LEU A 377 8.39 12.95 18.90
CA LEU A 377 7.56 13.21 20.08
C LEU A 377 6.38 12.25 20.13
N ARG A 378 5.60 12.10 19.06
CA ARG A 378 4.44 11.18 19.02
C ARG A 378 4.85 9.72 19.26
N ALA A 379 5.99 9.30 18.71
CA ALA A 379 6.55 7.98 18.98
C ALA A 379 6.91 7.83 20.46
N ALA A 380 7.69 8.77 21.01
CA ALA A 380 8.10 8.78 22.41
C ALA A 380 6.92 8.82 23.39
N GLU A 381 5.87 9.58 23.08
CA GLU A 381 4.63 9.66 23.86
C GLU A 381 3.85 8.34 23.82
N THR A 382 3.80 7.66 22.66
CA THR A 382 3.21 6.32 22.54
C THR A 382 3.98 5.30 23.39
N VAL A 383 5.31 5.37 23.40
CA VAL A 383 6.16 4.53 24.25
C VAL A 383 5.98 4.89 25.73
N ALA A 384 5.91 6.17 26.10
CA ALA A 384 5.68 6.62 27.47
C ALA A 384 4.30 6.20 27.99
N GLN A 385 3.26 6.26 27.17
CA GLN A 385 1.90 5.78 27.51
C GLN A 385 1.91 4.28 27.82
N SER A 386 2.72 3.46 27.12
CA SER A 386 2.87 2.02 27.47
C SER A 386 3.49 1.80 28.86
N VAL A 387 4.32 2.73 29.34
CA VAL A 387 4.88 2.68 30.71
C VAL A 387 3.82 3.13 31.73
N ALA A 388 3.14 4.24 31.48
CA ALA A 388 2.14 4.81 32.39
C ALA A 388 0.89 3.92 32.58
N SER A 389 0.44 3.26 31.51
CA SER A 389 -0.74 2.38 31.50
C SER A 389 -0.50 0.98 32.08
N GLY A 390 0.74 0.66 32.47
CA GLY A 390 1.12 -0.67 32.99
C GLY A 390 1.36 -1.73 31.92
N GLU A 391 1.23 -1.43 30.63
CA GLU A 391 1.50 -2.38 29.55
C GLU A 391 2.95 -2.87 29.57
N ALA A 392 3.93 -1.95 29.68
CA ALA A 392 5.35 -2.29 29.70
C ALA A 392 5.72 -3.18 30.90
N ALA A 393 5.07 -2.99 32.05
CA ALA A 393 5.25 -3.84 33.22
C ALA A 393 4.71 -5.27 32.98
N TYR A 394 3.53 -5.38 32.36
CA TYR A 394 2.97 -6.68 31.97
C TYR A 394 3.85 -7.41 30.95
N ARG A 395 4.31 -6.70 29.91
CA ARG A 395 5.19 -7.27 28.88
C ARG A 395 6.55 -7.70 29.44
N GLN A 396 7.09 -6.98 30.43
CA GLN A 396 8.31 -7.39 31.12
C GLN A 396 8.12 -8.66 31.95
N ALA A 397 6.99 -8.81 32.67
CA ALA A 397 6.67 -10.06 33.38
C ALA A 397 6.47 -11.24 32.41
N LEU A 398 5.81 -10.99 31.28
CA LEU A 398 5.60 -11.95 30.20
C LEU A 398 6.93 -12.38 29.57
N ARG A 399 7.87 -11.45 29.34
CA ARG A 399 9.23 -11.76 28.87
C ARG A 399 9.96 -12.71 29.83
N THR A 400 9.97 -12.42 31.12
CA THR A 400 10.55 -13.30 32.16
C THR A 400 9.91 -14.69 32.09
N ARG A 401 8.56 -14.76 32.09
CA ARG A 401 7.80 -16.02 32.03
C ARG A 401 8.18 -16.93 30.86
N VAL A 402 8.49 -16.38 29.68
CA VAL A 402 8.75 -17.15 28.44
C VAL A 402 10.23 -17.24 28.03
N ARG A 403 11.14 -16.50 28.68
CA ARG A 403 12.58 -16.53 28.36
C ARG A 403 13.45 -17.20 29.44
N ASP A 404 12.94 -17.38 30.65
CA ASP A 404 13.67 -18.06 31.73
C ASP A 404 13.77 -19.59 31.55
N HIS A 405 13.07 -20.15 30.56
CA HIS A 405 13.05 -21.57 30.24
C HIS A 405 13.40 -21.80 28.77
N ALA A 406 13.87 -23.00 28.42
CA ALA A 406 14.12 -23.37 27.03
C ALA A 406 12.80 -23.34 26.22
N PRO A 407 12.75 -22.64 25.07
CA PRO A 407 11.53 -22.55 24.28
C PRO A 407 11.15 -23.90 23.68
N ARG A 408 9.86 -24.16 23.50
CA ARG A 408 9.39 -25.35 22.79
C ARG A 408 9.92 -25.38 21.35
N ASN A 409 10.54 -26.50 20.95
CA ASN A 409 11.07 -26.69 19.59
C ASN A 409 10.01 -26.62 18.48
N ASP A 410 8.72 -26.83 18.82
CA ASP A 410 7.60 -26.70 17.88
C ASP A 410 6.98 -25.30 17.82
N VAL A 411 7.54 -24.31 18.53
CA VAL A 411 7.18 -22.89 18.45
C VAL A 411 8.42 -22.10 18.03
N ARG A 412 8.35 -21.41 16.89
CA ARG A 412 9.53 -20.80 16.26
C ARG A 412 9.38 -19.29 16.08
N ILE A 413 10.29 -18.54 16.67
CA ILE A 413 10.57 -17.15 16.33
C ILE A 413 11.73 -17.18 15.34
N ILE A 414 11.42 -16.83 14.09
CA ILE A 414 12.30 -16.95 12.93
C ILE A 414 12.80 -15.56 12.56
N MET A 415 14.11 -15.41 12.45
CA MET A 415 14.75 -14.18 11.96
C MET A 415 15.56 -14.46 10.70
N SER A 416 15.77 -13.45 9.87
CA SER A 416 16.66 -13.52 8.71
C SER A 416 18.07 -12.99 9.02
N TRP A 417 19.10 -13.70 8.55
CA TRP A 417 20.51 -13.26 8.60
C TRP A 417 21.36 -14.03 7.57
N GLY A 418 22.57 -13.55 7.28
CA GLY A 418 23.57 -14.32 6.54
C GLY A 418 24.03 -15.58 7.29
N ALA A 419 24.40 -16.63 6.56
CA ALA A 419 24.88 -17.89 7.12
C ALA A 419 26.25 -18.30 6.55
N LYS A 420 27.12 -17.32 6.28
CA LYS A 420 28.56 -17.52 6.09
C LYS A 420 29.27 -17.65 7.44
N ALA A 421 30.39 -18.36 7.48
CA ALA A 421 31.08 -18.65 8.75
C ALA A 421 31.57 -17.39 9.50
N ALA A 422 31.86 -16.30 8.78
CA ALA A 422 32.29 -15.01 9.36
C ALA A 422 31.14 -14.18 9.96
N ASP A 423 29.91 -14.39 9.50
CA ASP A 423 28.76 -13.53 9.83
C ASP A 423 27.92 -14.08 10.98
N ALA A 424 27.81 -15.41 11.10
CA ALA A 424 26.98 -16.09 12.09
C ALA A 424 27.26 -15.66 13.55
N PRO A 425 28.53 -15.51 14.02
CA PRO A 425 28.80 -15.10 15.41
C PRO A 425 28.25 -13.72 15.78
N GLN A 426 28.15 -12.81 14.80
CA GLN A 426 27.67 -11.43 15.02
C GLN A 426 26.14 -11.37 15.20
N ALA A 427 25.43 -12.42 14.75
CA ALA A 427 23.98 -12.50 14.79
C ALA A 427 23.44 -13.01 16.13
N PHE A 428 24.16 -13.88 16.84
CA PHE A 428 23.67 -14.51 18.08
C PHE A 428 23.25 -13.49 19.18
N PRO A 429 23.95 -12.37 19.41
CA PRO A 429 23.47 -11.34 20.34
C PRO A 429 22.10 -10.77 19.95
N TRP A 430 21.86 -10.54 18.66
CA TRP A 430 20.58 -10.06 18.14
C TRP A 430 19.49 -11.13 18.22
N ALA A 431 19.81 -12.37 17.88
CA ALA A 431 18.91 -13.51 18.04
C ALA A 431 18.44 -13.65 19.50
N LYS A 432 19.36 -13.52 20.47
CA LYS A 432 19.02 -13.50 21.90
C LYS A 432 18.15 -12.30 22.30
N ARG A 433 18.39 -11.10 21.76
CA ARG A 433 17.55 -9.91 21.99
C ARG A 433 16.12 -10.11 21.48
N LEU A 434 15.95 -10.65 20.27
CA LEU A 434 14.63 -11.01 19.71
C LEU A 434 13.96 -12.18 20.42
N GLY A 435 14.72 -13.05 21.08
CA GLY A 435 14.25 -14.37 21.49
C GLY A 435 14.01 -15.29 20.29
N ALA A 436 14.82 -15.20 19.24
CA ALA A 436 14.77 -16.08 18.07
C ALA A 436 15.33 -17.48 18.40
N ASN A 437 14.78 -18.52 17.76
CA ASN A 437 15.24 -19.92 17.84
C ASN A 437 15.24 -20.62 16.47
N ALA A 438 15.01 -19.87 15.38
CA ALA A 438 15.20 -20.35 14.01
C ALA A 438 15.81 -19.24 13.14
N LEU A 439 16.59 -19.66 12.14
CA LEU A 439 17.21 -18.81 11.13
C LEU A 439 16.59 -19.09 9.76
N VAL A 440 16.31 -18.03 9.01
CA VAL A 440 16.28 -18.07 7.54
C VAL A 440 17.52 -17.36 6.99
N ALA A 441 18.23 -18.00 6.07
CA ALA A 441 19.33 -17.37 5.33
C ALA A 441 19.09 -17.48 3.82
N SER A 442 19.46 -16.46 3.05
CA SER A 442 19.55 -16.57 1.59
C SER A 442 20.61 -17.63 1.23
N ILE A 443 20.31 -18.53 0.29
CA ILE A 443 21.23 -19.57 -0.16
C ILE A 443 22.48 -18.98 -0.84
N HIS A 444 22.37 -17.76 -1.38
CA HIS A 444 23.50 -16.99 -1.93
C HIS A 444 24.38 -16.37 -0.83
N ASP A 445 23.87 -16.31 0.41
CA ASP A 445 24.56 -15.83 1.60
C ASP A 445 24.72 -16.92 2.67
N ALA A 446 24.62 -18.19 2.29
CA ALA A 446 24.77 -19.34 3.17
C ALA A 446 25.95 -20.23 2.76
N GLU A 447 26.67 -20.74 3.75
CA GLU A 447 27.70 -21.76 3.57
C GLU A 447 27.37 -22.94 4.50
N PRO A 448 27.67 -24.20 4.12
CA PRO A 448 27.43 -25.35 4.98
C PRO A 448 28.09 -25.22 6.37
N ALA A 449 29.26 -24.58 6.45
CA ALA A 449 29.95 -24.29 7.71
C ALA A 449 29.20 -23.28 8.59
N GLY A 450 28.68 -22.19 8.02
CA GLY A 450 27.92 -21.19 8.78
C GLY A 450 26.54 -21.71 9.20
N ILE A 451 25.83 -22.45 8.33
CA ILE A 451 24.60 -23.17 8.69
C ILE A 451 24.86 -24.16 9.84
N LYS A 452 26.00 -24.88 9.83
CA LYS A 452 26.38 -25.77 10.93
C LYS A 452 26.57 -25.01 12.25
N LEU A 453 27.20 -23.83 12.25
CA LEU A 453 27.35 -23.01 13.48
C LEU A 453 26.00 -22.67 14.12
N TRP A 454 24.99 -22.33 13.30
CA TRP A 454 23.62 -22.08 13.79
C TRP A 454 22.97 -23.33 14.38
N LYS A 455 23.12 -24.48 13.71
CA LYS A 455 22.57 -25.76 14.16
C LYS A 455 23.23 -26.28 15.44
N ASP A 456 24.55 -26.15 15.53
CA ASP A 456 25.32 -26.45 16.75
C ASP A 456 24.92 -25.55 17.92
N ALA A 457 24.53 -24.29 17.64
CA ALA A 457 23.97 -23.35 18.61
C ALA A 457 22.48 -23.61 18.95
N GLY A 458 21.87 -24.68 18.45
CA GLY A 458 20.50 -25.10 18.77
C GLY A 458 19.40 -24.42 17.96
N TYR A 459 19.72 -23.68 16.90
CA TYR A 459 18.73 -23.05 16.03
C TYR A 459 18.29 -24.01 14.92
N ARG A 460 16.99 -23.97 14.58
CA ARG A 460 16.53 -24.61 13.34
C ARG A 460 16.94 -23.76 12.14
N THR A 461 17.45 -24.42 11.11
CA THR A 461 18.05 -23.78 9.93
C THR A 461 17.16 -23.90 8.70
N VAL A 462 16.93 -22.78 8.03
CA VAL A 462 16.12 -22.67 6.81
C VAL A 462 16.92 -21.89 5.77
N CYS A 463 16.95 -22.36 4.53
CA CYS A 463 17.51 -21.60 3.42
C CYS A 463 16.39 -21.15 2.47
N LEU A 464 16.27 -19.83 2.36
CA LEU A 464 15.61 -19.11 1.27
C LEU A 464 16.44 -19.34 0.00
N GLY A 465 15.90 -20.02 -1.00
CA GLY A 465 16.61 -20.24 -2.26
C GLY A 465 15.73 -20.07 -3.48
N SER A 466 16.20 -19.24 -4.40
CA SER A 466 15.90 -19.44 -5.82
C SER A 466 16.69 -20.66 -6.28
N LEU A 467 16.10 -21.67 -6.95
CA LEU A 467 15.05 -21.58 -7.98
C LEU A 467 14.01 -22.71 -7.84
N PRO A 468 12.72 -22.45 -8.14
CA PRO A 468 12.19 -22.76 -9.47
C PRO A 468 11.45 -21.59 -10.17
N ILE A 469 11.19 -21.69 -11.47
CA ILE A 469 10.75 -20.61 -12.39
C ILE A 469 11.72 -19.43 -12.62
N HIS A 470 12.43 -18.88 -11.62
CA HIS A 470 13.26 -17.67 -11.80
C HIS A 470 14.61 -17.88 -12.55
N ASP A 471 14.76 -18.95 -13.34
CA ASP A 471 16.03 -19.25 -14.02
C ASP A 471 16.23 -18.35 -15.24
N HIS A 472 16.66 -17.12 -14.97
CA HIS A 472 16.75 -16.09 -15.99
C HIS A 472 17.77 -16.43 -17.09
N ALA A 473 18.71 -17.35 -16.84
CA ALA A 473 19.64 -17.84 -17.87
C ALA A 473 18.91 -18.83 -18.79
N TYR A 474 18.31 -19.88 -18.23
CA TYR A 474 17.55 -20.87 -19.00
C TYR A 474 16.45 -20.21 -19.83
N GLY A 475 15.65 -19.30 -19.24
CA GLY A 475 14.57 -18.61 -19.97
C GLY A 475 15.04 -17.74 -21.14
N ARG A 476 16.29 -17.24 -21.13
CA ARG A 476 16.87 -16.51 -22.28
C ARG A 476 17.31 -17.44 -23.41
N GLU A 477 17.81 -18.62 -23.08
CA GLU A 477 18.28 -19.64 -24.02
C GLU A 477 17.11 -20.47 -24.58
N HIS A 478 16.04 -20.63 -23.79
CA HIS A 478 14.81 -21.37 -24.08
C HIS A 478 13.56 -20.48 -24.00
N PRO A 479 13.33 -19.56 -24.95
CA PRO A 479 12.15 -18.70 -24.94
C PRO A 479 10.83 -19.48 -24.93
N GLU A 480 10.76 -20.67 -25.52
CA GLU A 480 9.60 -21.57 -25.49
C GLU A 480 9.18 -21.97 -24.08
N ALA A 481 10.13 -21.99 -23.14
CA ALA A 481 9.92 -22.37 -21.75
C ALA A 481 9.55 -21.20 -20.82
N ILE A 482 9.37 -19.98 -21.33
CA ILE A 482 8.96 -18.81 -20.53
C ILE A 482 7.43 -18.74 -20.39
N GLN A 483 6.96 -18.37 -19.19
CA GLN A 483 5.53 -18.08 -18.91
C GLN A 483 4.94 -17.10 -19.93
N GLN A 484 3.79 -17.48 -20.50
CA GLN A 484 3.13 -16.71 -21.55
C GLN A 484 1.64 -16.64 -21.26
N GLY A 485 1.10 -15.43 -21.33
CA GLY A 485 -0.31 -15.16 -21.08
C GLY A 485 -0.95 -14.31 -22.15
N TRP A 486 -2.20 -13.94 -21.88
CA TRP A 486 -3.05 -13.17 -22.77
C TRP A 486 -3.45 -11.84 -22.15
N TRP A 487 -3.47 -10.80 -22.97
CA TRP A 487 -3.92 -9.46 -22.61
C TRP A 487 -4.97 -8.95 -23.60
N VAL A 488 -5.67 -7.89 -23.19
CA VAL A 488 -6.65 -7.20 -24.04
C VAL A 488 -6.43 -5.69 -23.97
N THR A 489 -6.53 -5.01 -25.12
CA THR A 489 -6.47 -3.54 -25.17
C THR A 489 -7.74 -2.91 -24.59
N LYS A 490 -7.68 -1.63 -24.22
CA LYS A 490 -8.90 -0.82 -24.11
C LYS A 490 -9.59 -0.75 -25.49
N PRO A 491 -10.93 -0.61 -25.57
CA PRO A 491 -11.60 -0.41 -26.85
C PRO A 491 -11.11 0.86 -27.55
N ALA A 492 -10.60 0.70 -28.77
CA ALA A 492 -10.24 1.79 -29.65
C ALA A 492 -11.44 2.10 -30.57
N LYS A 493 -11.95 3.33 -30.51
CA LYS A 493 -13.09 3.76 -31.34
C LYS A 493 -12.63 4.09 -32.75
N ALA A 494 -13.36 3.62 -33.76
CA ALA A 494 -13.15 3.99 -35.14
C ALA A 494 -13.79 5.34 -35.45
N GLU A 495 -12.99 6.28 -35.95
CA GLU A 495 -13.47 7.55 -36.50
C GLU A 495 -13.59 7.50 -38.03
N GLY A 496 -12.92 6.54 -38.67
CA GLY A 496 -12.92 6.31 -40.11
C GLY A 496 -12.64 4.85 -40.45
N SER A 497 -12.32 4.57 -41.73
CA SER A 497 -12.08 3.22 -42.26
C SER A 497 -10.77 2.56 -41.80
N THR A 498 -9.92 3.25 -41.04
CA THR A 498 -8.67 2.71 -40.51
C THR A 498 -8.55 3.03 -39.03
N VAL A 499 -8.17 2.04 -38.21
CA VAL A 499 -7.92 2.20 -36.77
C VAL A 499 -6.52 1.71 -36.44
N LYS A 500 -5.78 2.50 -35.66
CA LYS A 500 -4.51 2.09 -35.06
C LYS A 500 -4.71 1.82 -33.57
N ILE A 501 -4.24 0.67 -33.10
CA ILE A 501 -4.41 0.21 -31.73
C ILE A 501 -3.05 -0.21 -31.17
N SER A 502 -2.57 0.50 -30.15
CA SER A 502 -1.35 0.13 -29.43
C SER A 502 -1.59 -1.11 -28.57
N VAL A 503 -0.77 -2.15 -28.75
CA VAL A 503 -0.78 -3.37 -27.94
C VAL A 503 0.35 -3.32 -26.91
N LEU A 504 0.04 -2.90 -25.68
CA LEU A 504 1.02 -2.76 -24.60
C LEU A 504 0.82 -3.85 -23.55
N ALA A 505 1.88 -4.61 -23.26
CA ALA A 505 1.89 -5.61 -22.20
C ALA A 505 1.72 -4.97 -20.80
N PRO A 506 1.13 -5.68 -19.83
CA PRO A 506 0.97 -5.18 -18.46
C PRO A 506 2.32 -5.09 -17.76
N SER A 507 2.88 -3.89 -17.60
CA SER A 507 4.18 -3.72 -16.94
C SER A 507 4.08 -2.79 -15.73
N TRP A 508 4.58 -3.27 -14.59
CA TRP A 508 4.79 -2.49 -13.36
C TRP A 508 6.29 -2.28 -13.06
N ASP A 509 7.16 -3.13 -13.62
CA ASP A 509 8.61 -3.18 -13.45
C ASP A 509 9.40 -3.41 -14.77
N ASN A 510 8.72 -3.37 -15.92
CA ASN A 510 9.20 -3.81 -17.25
C ASN A 510 9.47 -5.32 -17.42
N SER A 511 9.04 -6.18 -16.50
CA SER A 511 9.19 -7.63 -16.63
C SER A 511 8.28 -8.25 -17.69
N MET A 512 7.23 -7.59 -18.17
CA MET A 512 6.29 -8.17 -19.14
C MET A 512 6.46 -7.56 -20.52
N ARG A 513 6.45 -8.39 -21.57
CA ARG A 513 6.62 -7.96 -22.97
C ARG A 513 5.62 -8.61 -23.92
N VAL A 514 5.23 -7.89 -24.96
CA VAL A 514 4.39 -8.41 -26.04
C VAL A 514 5.10 -9.60 -26.70
N SER A 515 4.44 -10.76 -26.75
CA SER A 515 4.99 -11.99 -27.30
C SER A 515 4.61 -12.12 -28.78
N TYR A 516 5.64 -12.16 -29.63
CA TYR A 516 5.55 -12.43 -31.07
C TYR A 516 6.15 -13.80 -31.44
N ARG A 517 6.21 -14.75 -30.48
CA ARG A 517 6.73 -16.12 -30.71
C ARG A 517 5.89 -16.87 -31.74
N GLU A 518 4.58 -16.76 -31.59
CA GLU A 518 3.59 -17.24 -32.57
C GLU A 518 3.24 -16.09 -33.53
N PRO A 519 2.95 -16.37 -34.82
CA PRO A 519 2.47 -15.35 -35.74
C PRO A 519 1.16 -14.71 -35.23
N PRO A 520 1.08 -13.37 -35.09
CA PRO A 520 -0.11 -12.69 -34.58
C PRO A 520 -1.40 -13.11 -35.28
N GLU A 521 -1.38 -13.22 -36.61
CA GLU A 521 -2.51 -13.60 -37.46
C GLU A 521 -3.08 -15.01 -37.16
N GLN A 522 -2.26 -15.92 -36.61
CA GLN A 522 -2.69 -17.24 -36.19
C GLN A 522 -3.22 -17.20 -34.74
N ARG A 523 -2.51 -16.50 -33.86
CA ARG A 523 -2.76 -16.53 -32.42
C ARG A 523 -3.73 -15.45 -31.96
N TRP A 524 -3.45 -14.18 -32.21
CA TRP A 524 -4.19 -13.03 -31.69
C TRP A 524 -5.61 -12.95 -32.28
N ARG A 525 -6.49 -12.21 -31.61
CA ARG A 525 -7.88 -11.97 -32.06
C ARG A 525 -8.19 -10.48 -31.99
N VAL A 526 -8.79 -9.95 -33.06
CA VAL A 526 -9.38 -8.61 -33.06
C VAL A 526 -10.89 -8.78 -33.00
N VAL A 527 -11.57 -8.00 -32.17
CA VAL A 527 -13.02 -8.07 -31.96
C VAL A 527 -13.61 -6.68 -32.12
N ASP A 528 -14.65 -6.56 -32.93
CA ASP A 528 -15.54 -5.40 -32.92
C ASP A 528 -16.44 -5.52 -31.68
N VAL A 529 -16.19 -4.71 -30.66
CA VAL A 529 -16.95 -4.76 -29.40
C VAL A 529 -18.30 -4.06 -29.48
N THR A 530 -18.62 -3.41 -30.61
CA THR A 530 -19.94 -2.83 -30.86
C THR A 530 -20.91 -3.88 -31.40
N THR A 531 -20.41 -4.88 -32.15
CA THR A 531 -21.22 -6.02 -32.65
C THR A 531 -21.01 -7.30 -31.86
N GLY A 532 -19.83 -7.49 -31.27
CA GLY A 532 -19.35 -8.75 -30.69
C GLY A 532 -18.59 -9.65 -31.68
N ASP A 533 -18.51 -9.24 -32.96
CA ASP A 533 -17.99 -10.08 -34.04
C ASP A 533 -16.45 -10.14 -34.07
N PRO A 534 -15.87 -11.32 -34.40
CA PRO A 534 -14.44 -11.44 -34.66
C PRO A 534 -14.08 -10.80 -36.00
N VAL A 535 -13.00 -10.03 -36.03
CA VAL A 535 -12.48 -9.39 -37.24
C VAL A 535 -11.47 -10.31 -37.93
N PRO A 536 -11.62 -10.59 -39.25
CA PRO A 536 -10.72 -11.47 -39.99
C PRO A 536 -9.25 -11.03 -39.91
N ALA A 537 -8.34 -12.00 -39.79
CA ALA A 537 -6.90 -11.75 -39.72
C ALA A 537 -6.35 -10.99 -40.94
N ALA A 538 -6.93 -11.18 -42.13
CA ALA A 538 -6.55 -10.47 -43.35
C ALA A 538 -6.88 -8.96 -43.33
N SER A 539 -7.78 -8.50 -42.44
CA SER A 539 -8.19 -7.10 -42.35
C SER A 539 -7.22 -6.24 -41.53
N TRP A 540 -6.25 -6.84 -40.83
CA TRP A 540 -5.32 -6.12 -39.96
C TRP A 540 -3.87 -6.59 -40.09
N SER A 541 -2.95 -5.78 -39.57
CA SER A 541 -1.50 -6.05 -39.56
C SER A 541 -0.86 -5.44 -38.31
N VAL A 542 0.28 -5.97 -37.86
CA VAL A 542 0.96 -5.48 -36.64
C VAL A 542 2.40 -5.07 -36.93
N GLU A 543 2.72 -3.82 -36.63
CA GLU A 543 4.09 -3.31 -36.65
C GLU A 543 4.78 -3.69 -35.33
N LYS A 544 5.74 -4.62 -35.40
CA LYS A 544 6.40 -5.19 -34.20
C LYS A 544 7.26 -4.19 -33.44
N GLN A 545 7.80 -3.16 -34.11
CA GLN A 545 8.70 -2.16 -33.51
C GLN A 545 7.96 -1.10 -32.69
N SER A 546 6.78 -0.68 -33.15
CA SER A 546 5.92 0.32 -32.49
C SER A 546 4.82 -0.30 -31.64
N HIS A 547 4.74 -1.64 -31.60
CA HIS A 547 3.66 -2.41 -30.99
C HIS A 547 2.26 -1.90 -31.41
N THR A 548 2.07 -1.59 -32.68
CA THR A 548 0.82 -1.00 -33.20
C THR A 548 0.13 -1.95 -34.19
N LEU A 549 -1.11 -2.34 -33.87
CA LEU A 549 -1.99 -3.02 -34.82
C LEU A 549 -2.72 -1.97 -35.67
N THR A 550 -2.69 -2.12 -36.99
CA THR A 550 -3.49 -1.33 -37.93
C THR A 550 -4.59 -2.20 -38.52
N LEU A 551 -5.84 -1.86 -38.23
CA LEU A 551 -7.05 -2.42 -38.81
C LEU A 551 -7.51 -1.57 -39.99
N LYS A 552 -7.83 -2.21 -41.12
CA LYS A 552 -8.47 -1.62 -42.30
C LYS A 552 -9.95 -1.99 -42.36
N ASP A 553 -10.71 -1.23 -43.15
CA ASP A 553 -12.15 -1.38 -43.36
C ASP A 553 -12.99 -1.35 -42.08
N ALA A 554 -12.52 -0.60 -41.09
CA ALA A 554 -13.23 -0.39 -39.83
C ALA A 554 -14.52 0.44 -40.03
N LYS A 555 -15.60 0.04 -39.37
CA LYS A 555 -16.87 0.78 -39.38
C LYS A 555 -16.78 2.01 -38.45
N PRO A 556 -16.97 3.25 -38.94
CA PRO A 556 -16.98 4.44 -38.09
C PRO A 556 -18.02 4.34 -36.96
N GLY A 557 -17.67 4.84 -35.77
CA GLY A 557 -18.48 4.75 -34.56
C GLY A 557 -18.29 3.45 -33.75
N HIS A 558 -17.85 2.36 -34.37
CA HIS A 558 -17.62 1.08 -33.67
C HIS A 558 -16.36 1.11 -32.79
N GLY A 559 -16.33 0.29 -31.75
CA GLY A 559 -15.15 0.05 -30.91
C GLY A 559 -14.46 -1.27 -31.26
N TYR A 560 -13.13 -1.32 -31.21
CA TYR A 560 -12.34 -2.51 -31.50
C TYR A 560 -11.37 -2.83 -30.36
N GLN A 561 -11.25 -4.11 -30.01
CA GLN A 561 -10.26 -4.60 -29.04
C GLN A 561 -9.33 -5.63 -29.68
N VAL A 562 -8.07 -5.63 -29.25
CA VAL A 562 -7.08 -6.65 -29.61
C VAL A 562 -6.82 -7.53 -28.40
N TYR A 563 -7.00 -8.83 -28.56
CA TYR A 563 -6.59 -9.89 -27.64
C TYR A 563 -5.26 -10.45 -28.14
N PHE A 564 -4.19 -10.23 -27.39
CA PHE A 564 -2.82 -10.53 -27.80
C PHE A 564 -2.03 -11.24 -26.72
N THR A 565 -0.93 -11.88 -27.09
CA THR A 565 -0.06 -12.62 -26.16
C THR A 565 1.04 -11.74 -25.58
N PHE A 566 1.37 -11.94 -24.31
CA PHE A 566 2.53 -11.37 -23.64
C PHE A 566 3.28 -12.46 -22.87
N GLY A 567 4.55 -12.25 -22.57
CA GLY A 567 5.36 -13.17 -21.78
C GLY A 567 6.13 -12.47 -20.68
N ALA A 568 6.42 -13.21 -19.62
CA ALA A 568 7.29 -12.77 -18.53
C ALA A 568 8.76 -12.79 -18.99
N GLN A 569 9.52 -11.77 -18.64
CA GLN A 569 10.92 -11.65 -19.01
C GLN A 569 11.73 -12.58 -18.09
N ALA A 570 12.07 -13.75 -18.65
CA ALA A 570 12.95 -14.74 -18.05
C ALA A 570 12.38 -15.55 -16.84
N MET A 571 11.10 -15.40 -16.51
CA MET A 571 10.39 -16.37 -15.64
C MET A 571 9.88 -17.56 -16.46
N CYS A 572 10.26 -18.77 -16.05
CA CYS A 572 9.97 -20.01 -16.76
C CYS A 572 8.61 -20.62 -16.38
N ASP A 573 7.96 -21.30 -17.32
CA ASP A 573 6.70 -22.01 -17.14
C ASP A 573 6.98 -23.32 -16.36
N PRO A 574 6.49 -23.46 -15.11
CA PRO A 574 6.73 -24.66 -14.30
C PRO A 574 6.12 -25.92 -14.91
N LEU A 575 5.21 -25.80 -15.88
CA LEU A 575 4.59 -26.93 -16.57
C LEU A 575 5.31 -27.29 -17.89
N HIS A 576 6.34 -26.55 -18.31
CA HIS A 576 7.15 -26.89 -19.48
C HIS A 576 8.13 -28.02 -19.15
N GLU A 577 7.94 -29.20 -19.76
CA GLU A 577 8.65 -30.45 -19.41
C GLU A 577 10.18 -30.32 -19.35
N GLY A 578 10.79 -29.70 -20.38
CA GLY A 578 12.24 -29.50 -20.41
C GLY A 578 12.75 -28.59 -19.29
N PHE A 579 11.95 -27.59 -18.89
CA PHE A 579 12.31 -26.70 -17.78
C PHE A 579 12.10 -27.37 -16.43
N ALA A 580 10.98 -28.07 -16.22
CA ALA A 580 10.70 -28.79 -14.99
C ALA A 580 11.83 -29.78 -14.65
N LYS A 581 12.32 -30.52 -15.66
CA LYS A 581 13.48 -31.41 -15.51
C LYS A 581 14.75 -30.64 -15.13
N HIS A 582 15.11 -29.59 -15.89
CA HIS A 582 16.28 -28.75 -15.63
C HIS A 582 16.26 -28.12 -14.22
N ALA A 583 15.10 -27.62 -13.79
CA ALA A 583 14.92 -27.02 -12.47
C ALA A 583 15.11 -28.06 -11.34
N VAL A 584 14.60 -29.28 -11.50
CA VAL A 584 14.82 -30.39 -10.55
C VAL A 584 16.30 -30.79 -10.46
N GLU A 585 17.01 -30.88 -11.59
CA GLU A 585 18.44 -31.19 -11.65
C GLU A 585 19.30 -30.06 -11.03
N ARG A 586 18.96 -28.80 -11.33
CA ARG A 586 19.65 -27.62 -10.79
C ARG A 586 19.45 -27.47 -9.28
N LEU A 587 18.22 -27.69 -8.79
CA LEU A 587 17.91 -27.68 -7.36
C LEU A 587 18.64 -28.80 -6.62
N ASP A 588 18.74 -30.00 -7.21
CA ASP A 588 19.49 -31.11 -6.59
C ASP A 588 20.97 -30.78 -6.40
N GLY A 589 21.60 -30.19 -7.42
CA GLY A 589 22.98 -29.71 -7.34
C GLY A 589 23.19 -28.59 -6.33
N LEU A 590 22.20 -27.70 -6.18
CA LEU A 590 22.21 -26.59 -5.22
C LEU A 590 22.09 -27.05 -3.76
N LEU A 591 21.29 -28.09 -3.48
CA LEU A 591 21.05 -28.58 -2.11
C LEU A 591 22.10 -29.59 -1.62
N LYS A 592 22.76 -30.29 -2.54
CA LYS A 592 23.77 -31.32 -2.22
C LYS A 592 24.85 -30.88 -1.21
N PRO A 593 25.41 -29.65 -1.25
CA PRO A 593 26.40 -29.20 -0.25
C PRO A 593 25.83 -29.02 1.17
N PHE A 594 24.51 -28.85 1.30
CA PHE A 594 23.81 -28.59 2.56
C PHE A 594 23.17 -29.84 3.18
N ALA A 595 23.30 -31.00 2.54
CA ALA A 595 22.76 -32.27 3.03
C ALA A 595 23.26 -32.58 4.46
N GLY A 596 22.34 -32.94 5.35
CA GLY A 596 22.61 -33.22 6.76
C GLY A 596 22.82 -31.99 7.67
N VAL A 597 23.22 -30.83 7.14
CA VAL A 597 23.34 -29.59 7.93
C VAL A 597 22.08 -28.73 7.90
N LEU A 598 21.44 -28.54 6.75
CA LEU A 598 20.21 -27.75 6.64
C LEU A 598 18.96 -28.57 7.01
N ASP A 599 17.99 -27.96 7.71
CA ASP A 599 16.74 -28.63 8.11
C ASP A 599 15.58 -28.43 7.12
N THR A 600 15.54 -27.29 6.43
CA THR A 600 14.42 -26.89 5.56
C THR A 600 14.87 -26.06 4.37
N TYR A 601 14.34 -26.39 3.19
CA TYR A 601 14.42 -25.53 2.01
C TYR A 601 13.12 -24.72 1.85
N TRP A 602 13.24 -23.44 1.53
CA TRP A 602 12.14 -22.50 1.36
C TRP A 602 12.02 -22.07 -0.10
N PHE A 603 10.81 -22.18 -0.64
CA PHE A 603 10.42 -21.84 -2.01
C PHE A 603 9.58 -20.55 -2.01
N ASP A 604 9.98 -19.52 -2.76
CA ASP A 604 9.14 -18.37 -3.13
C ASP A 604 8.24 -18.63 -4.36
N ASP A 605 8.64 -19.58 -5.19
CA ASP A 605 8.48 -19.50 -6.64
C ASP A 605 7.93 -20.79 -7.30
N LEU A 606 7.12 -21.58 -6.59
CA LEU A 606 6.58 -22.86 -7.11
C LEU A 606 5.42 -22.75 -8.11
N GLY A 607 4.65 -21.66 -8.12
CA GLY A 607 3.47 -21.47 -8.97
C GLY A 607 3.74 -20.60 -10.20
N PHE A 608 2.67 -20.10 -10.82
CA PHE A 608 2.78 -19.03 -11.82
C PHE A 608 2.89 -17.67 -11.12
N ALA A 609 3.61 -16.74 -11.75
CA ALA A 609 3.59 -15.34 -11.34
C ALA A 609 2.23 -14.71 -11.68
N TYR A 610 1.80 -13.70 -10.92
CA TYR A 610 0.67 -12.86 -11.30
C TYR A 610 1.13 -11.77 -12.30
N PRO A 611 0.30 -11.40 -13.29
CA PRO A 611 0.65 -10.41 -14.32
C PRO A 611 0.66 -8.96 -13.80
N GLY A 612 0.32 -8.73 -12.54
CA GLY A 612 0.20 -7.42 -11.92
C GLY A 612 -1.13 -6.71 -12.25
N PRO A 613 -1.10 -5.50 -12.84
CA PRO A 613 -2.28 -4.65 -12.98
C PRO A 613 -3.19 -5.04 -14.15
N VAL A 614 -4.51 -5.09 -13.94
CA VAL A 614 -5.51 -5.46 -14.97
C VAL A 614 -5.72 -4.34 -16.01
N PRO A 615 -6.18 -4.63 -17.26
CA PRO A 615 -6.15 -3.64 -18.36
C PRO A 615 -7.05 -2.41 -18.13
N GLN A 616 -7.99 -2.51 -17.18
CA GLN A 616 -8.92 -1.45 -16.80
C GLN A 616 -8.47 -0.65 -15.56
N GLY A 617 -7.39 -1.07 -14.89
CA GLY A 617 -6.90 -0.51 -13.62
C GLY A 617 -7.25 -1.39 -12.40
N GLY A 618 -6.39 -1.39 -11.39
CA GLY A 618 -6.43 -2.33 -10.25
C GLY A 618 -5.44 -3.49 -10.41
N TRP A 619 -5.30 -4.33 -9.40
CA TRP A 619 -4.40 -5.50 -9.38
C TRP A 619 -5.20 -6.80 -9.24
N ASP A 620 -4.76 -7.87 -9.91
CA ASP A 620 -5.32 -9.22 -9.72
C ASP A 620 -4.21 -10.22 -9.40
N TRP A 621 -4.03 -10.46 -8.09
CA TRP A 621 -3.05 -11.42 -7.55
C TRP A 621 -3.42 -12.89 -7.82
N GLU A 622 -4.67 -13.16 -8.24
CA GLU A 622 -5.19 -14.52 -8.40
C GLU A 622 -5.39 -14.89 -9.89
N SER A 623 -4.68 -14.19 -10.78
CA SER A 623 -4.90 -14.26 -12.23
C SER A 623 -4.16 -15.42 -12.91
N TYR A 624 -4.92 -16.36 -13.48
CA TYR A 624 -4.39 -17.54 -14.19
C TYR A 624 -3.95 -17.26 -15.64
N THR A 625 -3.70 -16.00 -15.99
CA THR A 625 -3.40 -15.59 -17.38
C THR A 625 -2.02 -16.03 -17.85
N LEU A 626 -0.98 -15.95 -17.01
CA LEU A 626 0.40 -16.32 -17.36
C LEU A 626 0.65 -17.84 -17.53
N ALA A 627 -0.34 -18.67 -17.19
CA ALA A 627 -0.31 -20.12 -17.40
C ALA A 627 -0.65 -20.55 -18.85
N ALA A 628 -1.07 -19.61 -19.71
CA ALA A 628 -1.66 -19.88 -21.02
C ALA A 628 -0.65 -19.95 -22.18
N SER A 629 0.50 -20.60 -21.94
CA SER A 629 1.48 -20.93 -22.98
C SER A 629 0.85 -21.84 -24.06
N PRO A 630 1.40 -21.87 -25.28
CA PRO A 630 0.79 -22.61 -26.40
C PRO A 630 0.60 -24.10 -26.10
N GLU A 631 1.57 -24.72 -25.44
CA GLU A 631 1.52 -26.13 -25.05
C GLU A 631 0.51 -26.36 -23.91
N ASN A 632 0.43 -25.47 -22.90
CA ASN A 632 -0.57 -25.58 -21.84
C ASN A 632 -2.01 -25.44 -22.41
N VAL A 633 -2.24 -24.53 -23.36
CA VAL A 633 -3.52 -24.38 -24.06
C VAL A 633 -3.92 -25.64 -24.83
N LYS A 634 -2.95 -26.26 -25.52
CA LYS A 634 -3.15 -27.52 -26.26
C LYS A 634 -3.44 -28.69 -25.29
N ARG A 635 -2.67 -28.83 -24.21
CA ARG A 635 -2.86 -29.85 -23.16
C ARG A 635 -4.22 -29.72 -22.48
N PHE A 636 -4.63 -28.50 -22.11
CA PHE A 636 -5.96 -28.23 -21.57
C PHE A 636 -7.09 -28.64 -22.53
N THR A 637 -6.99 -28.26 -23.80
CA THR A 637 -8.01 -28.59 -24.82
C THR A 637 -8.09 -30.09 -25.04
N ALA A 638 -6.95 -30.79 -25.06
CA ALA A 638 -6.90 -32.25 -25.16
C ALA A 638 -7.45 -32.96 -23.91
N ALA A 639 -7.20 -32.44 -22.71
CA ALA A 639 -7.62 -33.04 -21.44
C ALA A 639 -9.10 -32.80 -21.10
N THR A 640 -9.69 -31.69 -21.58
CA THR A 640 -11.05 -31.26 -21.19
C THR A 640 -12.06 -31.24 -22.35
N GLY A 641 -11.61 -31.28 -23.60
CA GLY A 641 -12.43 -31.03 -24.78
C GLY A 641 -12.87 -29.56 -24.97
N ILE A 642 -12.56 -28.67 -24.03
CA ILE A 642 -12.95 -27.26 -24.08
C ILE A 642 -12.02 -26.52 -25.05
N GLN A 643 -12.60 -25.98 -26.12
CA GLN A 643 -11.86 -25.13 -27.06
C GLN A 643 -11.43 -23.82 -26.40
N PHE A 644 -10.14 -23.51 -26.50
CA PHE A 644 -9.58 -22.31 -25.89
C PHE A 644 -9.93 -21.04 -26.66
N ASP A 645 -10.42 -20.04 -25.94
CA ASP A 645 -10.72 -18.70 -26.46
C ASP A 645 -10.24 -17.67 -25.43
N PRO A 646 -9.30 -16.78 -25.79
CA PRO A 646 -8.72 -15.82 -24.85
C PRO A 646 -9.75 -14.86 -24.27
N ARG A 647 -10.93 -14.69 -24.88
CA ARG A 647 -12.01 -13.84 -24.34
C ARG A 647 -12.52 -14.37 -23.00
N TRP A 648 -12.67 -15.69 -22.84
CA TRP A 648 -13.08 -16.27 -21.55
C TRP A 648 -11.92 -16.39 -20.55
N LEU A 649 -10.66 -16.18 -20.96
CA LEU A 649 -9.47 -16.07 -20.07
C LEU A 649 -9.11 -14.60 -19.70
N VAL A 650 -9.42 -13.61 -20.54
CA VAL A 650 -9.16 -12.18 -20.33
C VAL A 650 -10.44 -11.39 -20.59
N MET A 651 -11.29 -11.26 -19.58
CA MET A 651 -12.55 -10.51 -19.70
C MET A 651 -12.26 -9.05 -19.39
N ALA A 652 -13.03 -8.14 -19.97
CA ALA A 652 -13.07 -6.76 -19.49
C ALA A 652 -14.35 -6.59 -18.65
N PRO A 653 -14.28 -6.20 -17.36
CA PRO A 653 -13.11 -6.08 -16.48
C PRO A 653 -12.89 -7.33 -15.61
N ARG A 654 -11.91 -8.19 -15.91
CA ARG A 654 -11.64 -9.37 -15.07
C ARG A 654 -10.82 -8.99 -13.83
N THR A 655 -11.43 -9.17 -12.68
CA THR A 655 -10.79 -9.32 -11.37
C THR A 655 -11.54 -10.42 -10.62
N ILE A 656 -11.06 -10.84 -9.44
CA ILE A 656 -11.80 -11.75 -8.55
C ILE A 656 -13.17 -11.20 -8.09
N GLU A 657 -13.45 -9.90 -8.30
CA GLU A 657 -14.73 -9.25 -8.00
C GLU A 657 -15.85 -9.61 -9.00
N LEU A 658 -15.54 -10.18 -10.17
CA LEU A 658 -16.56 -10.56 -11.15
C LEU A 658 -16.86 -12.07 -11.14
N PRO A 659 -18.14 -12.48 -11.33
CA PRO A 659 -18.51 -13.88 -11.45
C PRO A 659 -17.75 -14.57 -12.61
N PRO A 660 -16.98 -15.65 -12.34
CA PRO A 660 -16.20 -16.34 -13.37
C PRO A 660 -17.06 -17.11 -14.38
N ASP A 661 -16.56 -17.21 -15.61
CA ASP A 661 -17.08 -18.12 -16.63
C ASP A 661 -16.77 -19.58 -16.26
N ARG A 662 -17.67 -20.53 -16.56
CA ARG A 662 -17.45 -21.97 -16.26
C ARG A 662 -16.22 -22.55 -16.96
N ARG A 663 -15.85 -22.04 -18.14
CA ARG A 663 -14.61 -22.41 -18.86
C ARG A 663 -13.37 -21.90 -18.16
N TYR A 664 -13.46 -20.72 -17.54
CA TYR A 664 -12.38 -20.19 -16.68
C TYR A 664 -12.20 -21.03 -15.42
N LEU A 665 -13.30 -21.43 -14.76
CA LEU A 665 -13.22 -22.36 -13.62
C LEU A 665 -12.60 -23.72 -14.02
N ALA A 666 -12.93 -24.25 -15.20
CA ALA A 666 -12.31 -25.46 -15.73
C ALA A 666 -10.81 -25.29 -16.03
N TRP A 667 -10.41 -24.12 -16.57
CA TRP A 667 -9.00 -23.77 -16.77
C TRP A 667 -8.24 -23.67 -15.45
N GLN A 668 -8.77 -22.95 -14.46
CA GLN A 668 -8.17 -22.86 -13.12
C GLN A 668 -7.97 -24.24 -12.52
N LYS A 669 -9.02 -25.09 -12.53
CA LYS A 669 -8.93 -26.46 -12.05
C LYS A 669 -7.83 -27.26 -12.76
N TRP A 670 -7.75 -27.18 -14.09
CA TRP A 670 -6.71 -27.90 -14.84
C TRP A 670 -5.30 -27.41 -14.47
N VAL A 671 -5.06 -26.10 -14.39
CA VAL A 671 -3.77 -25.54 -13.95
C VAL A 671 -3.44 -25.97 -12.52
N GLN A 672 -4.41 -25.95 -11.59
CA GLN A 672 -4.24 -26.41 -10.21
C GLN A 672 -3.89 -27.90 -10.16
N ASP A 673 -4.53 -28.73 -10.98
CA ASP A 673 -4.29 -30.17 -11.06
C ASP A 673 -2.86 -30.48 -11.58
N GLU A 674 -2.36 -29.69 -12.54
CA GLU A 674 -0.98 -29.83 -13.05
C GLU A 674 0.07 -29.25 -12.08
N ILE A 675 -0.17 -28.08 -11.47
CA ILE A 675 0.73 -27.47 -10.48
C ILE A 675 0.93 -28.38 -9.26
N ARG A 676 -0.10 -29.12 -8.81
CA ARG A 676 0.08 -30.12 -7.73
C ARG A 676 1.06 -31.24 -8.11
N LYS A 677 1.12 -31.66 -9.37
CA LYS A 677 2.11 -32.65 -9.85
C LYS A 677 3.52 -32.07 -9.85
N TRP A 678 3.65 -30.83 -10.31
CA TRP A 678 4.92 -30.09 -10.29
C TRP A 678 5.45 -29.89 -8.86
N MET A 679 4.61 -29.40 -7.94
CA MET A 679 4.99 -29.23 -6.53
C MET A 679 5.51 -30.53 -5.91
N ALA A 680 4.86 -31.67 -6.19
CA ALA A 680 5.33 -32.97 -5.70
C ALA A 680 6.72 -33.37 -6.23
N GLN A 681 7.07 -32.99 -7.46
CA GLN A 681 8.41 -33.22 -8.02
C GLN A 681 9.46 -32.30 -7.39
N ALA A 682 9.15 -31.01 -7.23
CA ALA A 682 10.05 -30.05 -6.60
C ALA A 682 10.28 -30.34 -5.10
N ALA A 683 9.21 -30.63 -4.35
CA ALA A 683 9.28 -30.96 -2.92
C ALA A 683 10.00 -32.29 -2.63
N ALA A 684 10.08 -33.19 -3.61
CA ALA A 684 10.90 -34.40 -3.51
C ALA A 684 12.41 -34.12 -3.59
N VAL A 685 12.86 -32.95 -4.04
CA VAL A 685 14.30 -32.62 -4.10
C VAL A 685 14.88 -32.36 -2.70
N PRO A 686 14.34 -31.44 -1.85
CA PRO A 686 14.81 -31.29 -0.47
C PRO A 686 14.74 -32.59 0.34
N ALA A 687 13.67 -33.38 0.14
CA ALA A 687 13.47 -34.65 0.83
C ALA A 687 14.59 -35.68 0.57
N ARG A 688 15.15 -35.71 -0.65
CA ARG A 688 16.31 -36.58 -0.98
C ARG A 688 17.58 -36.24 -0.21
N HIS A 689 17.72 -35.01 0.27
CA HIS A 689 18.85 -34.54 1.08
C HIS A 689 18.53 -34.45 2.59
N GLY A 690 17.37 -34.98 3.01
CA GLY A 690 16.93 -35.02 4.41
C GLY A 690 16.27 -33.74 4.94
N MET A 691 15.87 -32.82 4.04
CA MET A 691 15.29 -31.51 4.38
C MET A 691 13.76 -31.52 4.23
N THR A 692 13.05 -30.66 4.98
CA THR A 692 11.63 -30.36 4.71
C THR A 692 11.47 -29.27 3.64
N SER A 693 10.28 -29.19 3.04
CA SER A 693 9.88 -28.16 2.08
C SER A 693 8.95 -27.13 2.73
N TRP A 694 9.32 -25.86 2.64
CA TRP A 694 8.52 -24.70 3.06
C TRP A 694 8.12 -23.89 1.81
N LEU A 695 6.84 -23.53 1.67
CA LEU A 695 6.34 -22.63 0.63
C LEU A 695 5.97 -21.23 1.17
N TYR A 696 6.31 -20.19 0.44
CA TYR A 696 5.75 -18.85 0.62
C TYR A 696 4.42 -18.67 -0.12
N TRP A 697 3.37 -18.20 0.56
CA TRP A 697 2.07 -17.93 -0.07
C TRP A 697 1.87 -16.45 -0.41
N GLY A 698 2.61 -16.02 -1.43
CA GLY A 698 2.55 -14.70 -2.04
C GLY A 698 2.96 -14.73 -3.51
N ASP A 699 3.98 -13.97 -3.87
CA ASP A 699 4.26 -13.45 -5.21
C ASP A 699 4.15 -14.42 -6.40
N CYS A 700 4.48 -15.70 -6.24
CA CYS A 700 4.36 -16.72 -7.30
C CYS A 700 3.48 -17.91 -6.89
N HIS A 701 2.29 -17.65 -6.32
CA HIS A 701 1.39 -18.69 -5.79
C HIS A 701 0.29 -19.20 -6.74
N VAL A 702 0.15 -18.66 -7.95
CA VAL A 702 -1.00 -18.95 -8.81
C VAL A 702 -1.01 -20.43 -9.22
N GLY A 703 -2.14 -21.11 -9.01
CA GLY A 703 -2.30 -22.56 -9.21
C GLY A 703 -2.09 -23.41 -7.94
N ILE A 704 -1.56 -22.84 -6.85
CA ILE A 704 -1.33 -23.61 -5.63
C ILE A 704 -2.63 -23.84 -4.84
N GLU A 705 -3.38 -22.80 -4.48
CA GLU A 705 -4.66 -22.87 -3.74
C GLU A 705 -4.69 -23.78 -2.48
N PRO A 706 -4.06 -23.37 -1.36
CA PRO A 706 -3.99 -24.17 -0.12
C PRO A 706 -5.32 -24.72 0.40
N PHE A 707 -6.41 -23.97 0.23
CA PHE A 707 -7.75 -24.38 0.68
C PHE A 707 -8.31 -25.62 -0.04
N LEU A 708 -7.75 -25.99 -1.20
CA LEU A 708 -8.09 -27.22 -1.92
C LEU A 708 -7.23 -28.43 -1.48
N GLY A 709 -6.47 -28.33 -0.38
CA GLY A 709 -5.64 -29.41 0.17
C GLY A 709 -4.34 -29.66 -0.62
N SER A 710 -3.97 -28.72 -1.48
CA SER A 710 -2.88 -28.85 -2.44
C SER A 710 -1.49 -28.99 -1.82
N LEU A 711 -1.25 -28.36 -0.67
CA LEU A 711 0.05 -28.40 0.03
C LEU A 711 0.42 -29.83 0.43
N THR A 712 -0.52 -30.53 1.07
CA THR A 712 -0.34 -31.92 1.49
C THR A 712 -0.22 -32.85 0.28
N ALA A 713 -1.02 -32.63 -0.77
CA ALA A 713 -0.93 -33.40 -2.02
C ALA A 713 0.38 -33.16 -2.79
N GLY A 714 0.93 -31.94 -2.72
CA GLY A 714 2.20 -31.54 -3.33
C GLY A 714 3.43 -31.79 -2.45
N GLY A 715 3.28 -32.44 -1.29
CA GLY A 715 4.42 -32.77 -0.41
C GLY A 715 5.06 -31.58 0.33
N ILE A 716 4.36 -30.46 0.47
CA ILE A 716 4.82 -29.28 1.22
C ILE A 716 4.49 -29.45 2.71
N GLN A 717 5.50 -29.37 3.59
CA GLN A 717 5.34 -29.56 5.03
C GLN A 717 5.17 -28.25 5.80
N GLU A 718 5.65 -27.11 5.27
CA GLU A 718 5.66 -25.83 5.96
C GLU A 718 5.20 -24.70 5.03
N ILE A 719 4.62 -23.63 5.59
CA ILE A 719 4.10 -22.49 4.81
C ILE A 719 4.12 -21.21 5.64
N ASP A 720 4.43 -20.09 5.00
CA ASP A 720 4.23 -18.76 5.57
C ASP A 720 3.43 -17.82 4.67
N LYS A 721 2.75 -16.85 5.29
CA LYS A 721 1.98 -15.82 4.61
C LYS A 721 2.11 -14.46 5.31
N PRO A 722 2.22 -13.34 4.57
CA PRO A 722 2.00 -12.00 5.10
C PRO A 722 0.54 -11.84 5.56
N ALA A 723 0.34 -11.55 6.85
CA ALA A 723 -0.97 -11.34 7.44
C ALA A 723 -0.89 -10.30 8.57
N ALA A 724 -1.31 -9.08 8.22
CA ALA A 724 -1.36 -7.92 9.12
C ALA A 724 -2.72 -7.75 9.81
N ASP A 725 -3.73 -8.54 9.42
CA ASP A 725 -5.11 -8.41 9.92
C ASP A 725 -5.74 -9.76 10.28
N ALA A 726 -6.94 -9.72 10.87
CA ALA A 726 -7.64 -10.91 11.33
C ALA A 726 -8.13 -11.82 10.18
N VAL A 727 -8.42 -11.27 8.99
CA VAL A 727 -8.93 -12.03 7.82
C VAL A 727 -7.79 -12.82 7.19
N THR A 728 -6.65 -12.17 6.95
CA THR A 728 -5.42 -12.77 6.46
C THR A 728 -4.83 -13.77 7.46
N ALA A 729 -4.94 -13.52 8.77
CA ALA A 729 -4.58 -14.49 9.79
C ALA A 729 -5.49 -15.74 9.75
N ARG A 730 -6.81 -15.58 9.58
CA ARG A 730 -7.73 -16.72 9.37
C ARG A 730 -7.43 -17.45 8.06
N ALA A 731 -7.07 -16.75 6.99
CA ALA A 731 -6.63 -17.38 5.73
C ALA A 731 -5.44 -18.32 5.94
N LEU A 732 -4.45 -17.92 6.78
CA LEU A 732 -3.29 -18.76 7.11
C LEU A 732 -3.64 -19.98 7.97
N VAL A 733 -4.60 -19.89 8.90
CA VAL A 733 -4.84 -20.98 9.88
C VAL A 733 -5.97 -21.93 9.51
N ASP A 734 -6.93 -21.52 8.67
CA ASP A 734 -8.15 -22.31 8.40
C ASP A 734 -8.05 -23.32 7.23
N PHE A 735 -7.06 -23.23 6.34
CA PHE A 735 -6.94 -24.19 5.22
C PHE A 735 -6.66 -25.62 5.75
N PRO A 736 -7.10 -26.68 5.05
CA PRO A 736 -7.00 -28.05 5.55
C PRO A 736 -5.56 -28.58 5.57
N GLY A 737 -5.31 -29.59 6.41
CA GLY A 737 -4.03 -30.29 6.50
C GLY A 737 -3.11 -29.81 7.63
N GLU A 738 -2.22 -30.72 8.05
CA GLU A 738 -1.31 -30.57 9.19
C GLU A 738 0.05 -29.96 8.78
N VAL A 739 -0.01 -28.93 7.94
CA VAL A 739 1.15 -28.12 7.51
C VAL A 739 1.61 -27.21 8.66
N TYR A 740 2.92 -27.07 8.87
CA TYR A 740 3.47 -26.10 9.80
C TYR A 740 3.25 -24.68 9.28
N ARG A 741 2.64 -23.80 10.08
CA ARG A 741 2.23 -22.45 9.67
C ARG A 741 3.06 -21.39 10.38
N SER A 742 3.64 -20.48 9.60
CA SER A 742 4.37 -19.31 10.08
C SER A 742 3.65 -18.02 9.69
N LEU A 743 3.44 -17.13 10.66
CA LEU A 743 2.90 -15.79 10.46
C LEU A 743 4.03 -14.83 10.07
N ARG A 744 3.77 -13.92 9.13
CA ARG A 744 4.62 -12.73 8.86
C ARG A 744 3.72 -11.50 8.98
N THR A 745 3.89 -10.65 10.01
CA THR A 745 2.93 -9.55 10.26
C THR A 745 3.15 -8.33 9.36
N ASP A 746 4.39 -8.08 8.96
CA ASP A 746 4.79 -7.01 8.03
C ASP A 746 6.19 -7.32 7.45
N TRP A 747 6.65 -6.48 6.54
CA TRP A 747 8.00 -6.51 5.98
C TRP A 747 8.92 -5.49 6.68
N ILE A 748 10.11 -5.96 7.08
CA ILE A 748 11.19 -5.11 7.56
C ILE A 748 12.03 -4.69 6.35
N PHE A 749 11.68 -3.51 5.82
CA PHE A 749 12.43 -2.80 4.76
C PHE A 749 13.17 -1.59 5.36
N PRO A 750 14.13 -0.97 4.63
CA PRO A 750 14.87 0.19 5.14
C PRO A 750 13.98 1.31 5.65
N GLU A 751 12.86 1.60 4.98
CA GLU A 751 11.87 2.59 5.39
C GLU A 751 11.25 2.24 6.74
N THR A 752 10.92 0.96 6.95
CA THR A 752 10.39 0.44 8.23
C THR A 752 11.43 0.64 9.35
N CYS A 753 12.72 0.49 9.06
CA CYS A 753 13.82 0.69 10.00
C CYS A 753 14.10 2.18 10.34
N THR A 754 13.72 3.12 9.47
CA THR A 754 13.99 4.56 9.64
C THR A 754 12.78 5.43 10.01
N ASP A 755 11.56 4.89 9.96
CA ASP A 755 10.33 5.62 10.30
C ASP A 755 9.95 5.43 11.78
N PRO A 756 9.90 6.50 12.60
CA PRO A 756 9.52 6.40 14.02
C PRO A 756 8.08 5.91 14.27
N ARG A 757 7.24 5.79 13.24
CA ARG A 757 5.88 5.26 13.34
C ARG A 757 5.83 3.73 13.19
N SER A 758 6.88 3.11 12.65
CA SER A 758 6.92 1.66 12.36
C SER A 758 6.69 0.78 13.60
N PRO A 759 7.27 1.05 14.78
CA PRO A 759 7.03 0.25 15.98
C PRO A 759 5.54 0.19 16.34
N ALA A 760 4.85 1.34 16.35
CA ALA A 760 3.41 1.41 16.59
C ALA A 760 2.60 0.65 15.52
N ARG A 761 2.96 0.77 14.23
CA ARG A 761 2.32 0.05 13.11
C ARG A 761 2.46 -1.47 13.26
N LEU A 762 3.66 -1.97 13.54
CA LEU A 762 3.93 -3.41 13.71
C LEU A 762 3.15 -4.01 14.88
N LYS A 763 3.07 -3.26 16.00
CA LYS A 763 2.26 -3.63 17.17
C LYS A 763 0.76 -3.64 16.85
N GLN A 764 0.27 -2.68 16.06
CA GLN A 764 -1.11 -2.66 15.58
C GLN A 764 -1.42 -3.85 14.67
N HIS A 765 -0.55 -4.16 13.69
CA HIS A 765 -0.69 -5.34 12.84
C HIS A 765 -0.73 -6.64 13.66
N TRP A 766 0.14 -6.77 14.68
CA TRP A 766 0.09 -7.90 15.60
C TRP A 766 -1.25 -8.00 16.33
N VAL A 767 -1.75 -6.92 16.94
CA VAL A 767 -3.05 -6.90 17.64
C VAL A 767 -4.20 -7.30 16.71
N GLN A 768 -4.19 -6.82 15.47
CA GLN A 768 -5.21 -7.15 14.46
C GLN A 768 -5.11 -8.60 13.99
N ALA A 769 -3.91 -9.09 13.64
CA ALA A 769 -3.68 -10.48 13.23
C ALA A 769 -3.99 -11.49 14.35
N ARG A 770 -3.61 -11.18 15.60
CA ARG A 770 -3.82 -12.01 16.79
C ARG A 770 -5.30 -12.41 16.98
N ARG A 771 -6.25 -11.51 16.64
CA ARG A 771 -7.70 -11.80 16.66
C ARG A 771 -8.08 -13.01 15.79
N GLY A 772 -7.57 -13.07 14.56
CA GLY A 772 -7.81 -14.21 13.67
C GLY A 772 -6.99 -15.43 14.06
N LEU A 773 -5.73 -15.21 14.45
CA LEU A 773 -4.78 -16.26 14.83
C LEU A 773 -5.28 -17.11 16.01
N LEU A 774 -5.93 -16.49 17.00
CA LEU A 774 -6.44 -17.14 18.20
C LEU A 774 -7.63 -18.09 17.96
N MET A 775 -8.08 -18.30 16.73
CA MET A 775 -9.01 -19.39 16.40
C MET A 775 -8.31 -20.75 16.24
N LYS A 776 -7.07 -20.76 15.74
CA LYS A 776 -6.19 -21.92 15.64
C LYS A 776 -4.73 -21.43 15.60
N PRO A 777 -4.06 -21.27 16.76
CA PRO A 777 -2.76 -20.61 16.83
C PRO A 777 -1.71 -21.21 15.88
N ALA A 778 -1.09 -20.33 15.08
CA ALA A 778 0.09 -20.69 14.29
C ALA A 778 1.29 -20.99 15.20
N ARG A 779 2.32 -21.60 14.64
CA ARG A 779 3.50 -22.04 15.41
C ARG A 779 4.79 -21.30 15.05
N GLY A 780 4.89 -20.74 13.85
CA GLY A 780 5.97 -19.83 13.47
C GLY A 780 5.56 -18.36 13.49
N LEU A 781 6.50 -17.48 13.79
CA LEU A 781 6.45 -16.03 13.53
C LEU A 781 7.78 -15.64 12.86
N TYR A 782 7.71 -14.99 11.71
CA TYR A 782 8.86 -14.71 10.83
C TYR A 782 9.02 -13.21 10.56
N TRP A 783 10.26 -12.73 10.71
CA TRP A 783 10.68 -11.36 10.40
C TRP A 783 11.70 -11.35 9.26
N PHE A 784 11.37 -10.66 8.17
CA PHE A 784 12.23 -10.47 7.00
C PHE A 784 12.18 -9.01 6.50
N ASP A 785 13.29 -8.30 6.27
CA ASP A 785 14.67 -8.68 6.57
C ASP A 785 15.18 -8.05 7.88
N PHE A 786 15.39 -8.89 8.91
CA PHE A 786 15.92 -8.43 10.20
C PHE A 786 17.38 -7.94 10.11
N SER A 787 18.18 -8.38 9.12
CA SER A 787 19.59 -7.98 8.99
C SER A 787 19.80 -6.47 8.81
N LEU A 788 18.75 -5.75 8.37
CA LEU A 788 18.74 -4.30 8.19
C LEU A 788 18.71 -3.52 9.51
N ILE A 789 18.13 -4.07 10.58
CA ILE A 789 17.88 -3.31 11.82
C ILE A 789 19.19 -2.93 12.53
N PRO A 790 20.21 -3.80 12.64
CA PRO A 790 21.51 -3.42 13.20
C PRO A 790 22.28 -2.36 12.43
N LEU A 791 21.91 -2.08 11.17
CA LEU A 791 22.52 -1.02 10.35
C LEU A 791 21.95 0.38 10.66
N VAL A 792 20.90 0.49 11.47
CA VAL A 792 20.29 1.77 11.85
C VAL A 792 21.19 2.52 12.84
N ALA A 793 21.79 3.62 12.37
CA ALA A 793 22.64 4.48 13.18
C ALA A 793 21.90 5.15 14.36
N GLU A 794 20.64 5.54 14.13
CA GLU A 794 19.79 6.20 15.13
C GLU A 794 19.35 5.22 16.23
N ALA A 795 19.98 5.32 17.39
CA ALA A 795 19.74 4.41 18.51
C ALA A 795 18.27 4.39 18.99
N SER A 796 17.59 5.55 19.02
CA SER A 796 16.17 5.65 19.39
C SER A 796 15.27 4.79 18.50
N LEU A 797 15.41 4.90 17.17
CA LEU A 797 14.65 4.14 16.19
C LEU A 797 14.99 2.64 16.26
N ARG A 798 16.29 2.31 16.34
CA ARG A 798 16.77 0.93 16.37
C ARG A 798 16.32 0.19 17.63
N GLU A 799 16.42 0.83 18.79
CA GLU A 799 16.05 0.21 20.07
C GLU A 799 14.53 0.09 20.25
N ASP A 800 13.73 1.08 19.83
CA ASP A 800 12.26 0.98 19.84
C ASP A 800 11.76 -0.18 18.96
N LEU A 801 12.32 -0.30 17.75
CA LEU A 801 11.97 -1.36 16.81
C LEU A 801 12.33 -2.75 17.37
N VAL A 802 13.55 -2.94 17.90
CA VAL A 802 13.97 -4.23 18.46
C VAL A 802 13.14 -4.59 19.70
N GLU A 803 12.87 -3.64 20.59
CA GLU A 803 12.06 -3.89 21.79
C GLU A 803 10.62 -4.25 21.42
N THR A 804 10.04 -3.58 20.42
CA THR A 804 8.69 -3.89 19.90
C THR A 804 8.62 -5.27 19.26
N LEU A 805 9.61 -5.66 18.44
CA LEU A 805 9.67 -7.00 17.88
C LEU A 805 9.83 -8.07 18.98
N ALA A 806 10.67 -7.80 19.98
CA ALA A 806 10.85 -8.68 21.13
C ALA A 806 9.55 -8.85 21.94
N GLU A 807 8.80 -7.78 22.20
CA GLU A 807 7.49 -7.82 22.87
C GLU A 807 6.43 -8.63 22.11
N ILE A 808 6.39 -8.51 20.78
CA ILE A 808 5.48 -9.31 19.92
C ILE A 808 5.91 -10.78 19.96
N ASN A 809 7.21 -11.07 19.87
CA ASN A 809 7.75 -12.43 19.91
C ASN A 809 7.47 -13.14 21.24
N ASP A 810 7.59 -12.42 22.36
CA ASP A 810 7.33 -12.99 23.69
C ASP A 810 5.84 -13.31 23.87
N GLU A 811 4.94 -12.46 23.35
CA GLU A 811 3.50 -12.70 23.40
C GLU A 811 3.06 -13.85 22.46
N PHE A 812 3.64 -13.91 21.25
CA PHE A 812 3.48 -15.05 20.35
C PHE A 812 3.98 -16.35 21.00
N ARG A 813 5.12 -16.32 21.69
CA ARG A 813 5.68 -17.47 22.41
C ARG A 813 4.75 -17.95 23.52
N LEU A 814 4.18 -17.06 24.34
CA LEU A 814 3.18 -17.45 25.36
C LEU A 814 1.98 -18.18 24.73
N ILE A 815 1.44 -17.62 23.64
CA ILE A 815 0.33 -18.21 22.89
C ILE A 815 0.72 -19.61 22.37
N GLY A 816 1.91 -19.76 21.78
CA GLY A 816 2.42 -21.04 21.32
C GLY A 816 2.62 -22.06 22.45
N GLU A 817 3.23 -21.64 23.56
CA GLU A 817 3.53 -22.55 24.69
C GLU A 817 2.28 -23.15 25.32
N GLU A 818 1.27 -22.32 25.56
CA GLU A 818 0.02 -22.73 26.23
C GLU A 818 -1.01 -23.36 25.26
N LEU A 819 -1.01 -22.98 23.97
CA LEU A 819 -2.12 -23.27 23.04
C LEU A 819 -1.71 -24.01 21.75
N ALA A 820 -0.41 -24.19 21.44
CA ALA A 820 -0.01 -24.86 20.19
C ALA A 820 -0.65 -26.25 20.03
N GLY A 821 -1.13 -26.52 18.81
CA GLY A 821 -1.85 -27.74 18.44
C GLY A 821 -3.31 -27.79 18.93
N ALA A 822 -3.79 -26.81 19.69
CA ALA A 822 -5.20 -26.67 20.02
C ALA A 822 -5.93 -25.77 19.00
N SER A 823 -7.25 -25.87 18.98
CA SER A 823 -8.14 -24.91 18.30
C SER A 823 -9.08 -24.31 19.34
N ALA A 824 -9.52 -23.07 19.11
CA ALA A 824 -10.54 -22.46 19.94
C ALA A 824 -11.84 -23.27 19.85
N TRP A 825 -12.54 -23.36 20.98
CA TRP A 825 -13.88 -23.91 21.06
C TRP A 825 -14.85 -23.15 20.16
N ARG A 826 -15.82 -23.87 19.62
CA ARG A 826 -16.87 -23.34 18.75
C ARG A 826 -18.21 -23.78 19.29
N THR A 827 -19.20 -22.89 19.22
CA THR A 827 -20.60 -23.24 19.34
C THR A 827 -20.98 -24.27 18.27
N PRO A 828 -22.12 -24.98 18.40
CA PRO A 828 -22.60 -25.88 17.37
C PRO A 828 -23.00 -25.21 16.05
N LEU A 829 -22.90 -23.87 15.94
CA LEU A 829 -23.26 -23.12 14.74
C LEU A 829 -22.28 -23.41 13.59
N ASN A 830 -22.84 -23.76 12.43
CA ASN A 830 -22.12 -23.91 11.16
C ASN A 830 -22.63 -22.85 10.17
N VAL A 831 -21.77 -21.91 9.81
CA VAL A 831 -22.03 -20.83 8.85
C VAL A 831 -21.30 -21.14 7.55
N TYR A 832 -22.05 -21.25 6.46
CA TYR A 832 -21.55 -21.45 5.11
C TYR A 832 -21.66 -20.14 4.31
N VAL A 833 -20.51 -19.54 4.01
CA VAL A 833 -20.38 -18.34 3.20
C VAL A 833 -20.49 -18.74 1.72
N LEU A 834 -21.58 -18.32 1.08
CA LEU A 834 -21.90 -18.61 -0.30
C LEU A 834 -21.44 -17.47 -1.21
N ASN A 835 -20.57 -17.77 -2.19
CA ASN A 835 -20.14 -16.86 -3.25
C ASN A 835 -19.82 -17.63 -4.54
N ALA A 836 -19.23 -17.02 -5.56
CA ALA A 836 -18.89 -17.70 -6.82
C ALA A 836 -17.62 -18.57 -6.77
N TRP A 837 -16.75 -18.38 -5.78
CA TRP A 837 -15.45 -19.04 -5.70
C TRP A 837 -15.44 -20.24 -4.76
N GLY A 838 -16.20 -20.19 -3.66
CA GLY A 838 -16.26 -21.22 -2.64
C GLY A 838 -14.93 -21.43 -1.91
N ALA A 839 -14.64 -22.68 -1.58
CA ALA A 839 -13.55 -23.06 -0.68
C ALA A 839 -12.17 -22.49 -1.09
N GLN A 840 -11.81 -22.52 -2.38
CA GLN A 840 -10.50 -22.06 -2.86
C GLN A 840 -10.14 -20.65 -2.38
N TYR A 841 -11.12 -19.73 -2.36
CA TYR A 841 -10.94 -18.33 -1.98
C TYR A 841 -11.58 -18.03 -0.62
N SER A 842 -11.50 -18.97 0.31
CA SER A 842 -11.81 -18.74 1.72
C SER A 842 -10.99 -17.58 2.27
N TRP A 843 -11.63 -16.68 3.02
CA TRP A 843 -11.00 -15.47 3.57
C TRP A 843 -10.39 -14.51 2.52
N ARG A 844 -10.99 -14.47 1.32
CA ARG A 844 -10.69 -13.49 0.25
C ARG A 844 -11.93 -12.62 -0.08
N PRO A 845 -11.77 -11.41 -0.65
CA PRO A 845 -10.49 -10.74 -0.93
C PRO A 845 -9.77 -10.37 0.37
N TRP A 846 -8.44 -10.24 0.33
CA TRP A 846 -7.68 -9.89 1.53
C TRP A 846 -8.08 -8.49 2.02
N GLY A 847 -8.14 -8.29 3.33
CA GLY A 847 -8.64 -7.04 3.93
C GLY A 847 -10.15 -6.81 3.80
N ALA A 848 -10.95 -7.79 3.36
CA ALA A 848 -12.40 -7.66 3.24
C ALA A 848 -13.08 -7.30 4.58
N ALA A 849 -13.52 -6.05 4.72
CA ALA A 849 -14.14 -5.53 5.94
C ALA A 849 -15.31 -6.39 6.44
N THR A 850 -16.15 -6.89 5.53
CA THR A 850 -17.25 -7.81 5.86
C THR A 850 -16.78 -9.08 6.57
N LEU A 851 -15.65 -9.67 6.15
CA LEU A 851 -15.17 -10.92 6.72
C LEU A 851 -14.57 -10.74 8.11
N VAL A 852 -14.11 -9.53 8.47
CA VAL A 852 -13.59 -9.22 9.82
C VAL A 852 -14.57 -9.63 10.91
N HIS A 853 -15.88 -9.46 10.70
CA HIS A 853 -16.92 -9.79 11.69
C HIS A 853 -17.06 -11.31 11.96
N LEU A 854 -16.49 -12.17 11.11
CA LEU A 854 -16.45 -13.63 11.26
C LEU A 854 -15.14 -14.14 11.87
N THR A 855 -14.12 -13.28 12.00
CA THR A 855 -12.74 -13.73 12.32
C THR A 855 -12.57 -14.25 13.75
N ASP A 856 -13.39 -13.76 14.67
CA ASP A 856 -13.47 -14.10 16.10
C ASP A 856 -14.77 -14.82 16.49
N LEU A 857 -15.69 -15.02 15.54
CA LEU A 857 -16.96 -15.71 15.79
C LEU A 857 -16.69 -17.14 16.29
N PRO A 858 -17.16 -17.55 17.49
CA PRO A 858 -16.97 -18.90 18.01
C PRO A 858 -17.93 -19.89 17.33
N ALA A 859 -17.76 -20.10 16.02
CA ALA A 859 -18.56 -20.97 15.18
C ALA A 859 -17.69 -21.62 14.10
N THR A 860 -18.17 -22.66 13.45
CA THR A 860 -17.52 -23.19 12.25
C THR A 860 -17.94 -22.36 11.05
N VAL A 861 -16.98 -21.63 10.47
CA VAL A 861 -17.15 -20.89 9.21
C VAL A 861 -16.54 -21.71 8.08
N ARG A 862 -17.30 -21.90 6.99
CA ARG A 862 -16.89 -22.59 5.75
C ARG A 862 -17.29 -21.75 4.55
N PHE A 863 -16.66 -21.96 3.40
CA PHE A 863 -16.97 -21.26 2.16
C PHE A 863 -17.43 -22.28 1.11
N ILE A 864 -18.50 -21.96 0.37
CA ILE A 864 -19.11 -22.83 -0.64
C ILE A 864 -19.43 -22.01 -1.90
N SER A 865 -19.28 -22.60 -3.08
CA SER A 865 -19.58 -21.93 -4.35
C SER A 865 -21.03 -22.15 -4.80
N PHE A 866 -21.56 -21.25 -5.63
CA PHE A 866 -22.82 -21.50 -6.34
C PHE A 866 -22.77 -22.76 -7.23
N VAL A 867 -21.59 -23.14 -7.73
CA VAL A 867 -21.39 -24.36 -8.53
C VAL A 867 -21.53 -25.61 -7.64
N ASP A 868 -20.97 -25.58 -6.43
CA ASP A 868 -21.13 -26.68 -5.45
C ASP A 868 -22.60 -26.87 -5.08
N VAL A 869 -23.34 -25.77 -4.83
CA VAL A 869 -24.78 -25.80 -4.52
C VAL A 869 -25.60 -26.36 -5.69
N GLU A 870 -25.26 -26.00 -6.93
CA GLU A 870 -25.95 -26.49 -8.12
C GLU A 870 -25.71 -27.99 -8.39
N GLN A 871 -24.52 -28.49 -8.05
CA GLN A 871 -24.12 -29.89 -8.28
C GLN A 871 -24.51 -30.83 -7.14
N SER A 872 -24.33 -30.39 -5.90
CA SER A 872 -24.41 -31.24 -4.69
C SER A 872 -25.46 -30.77 -3.67
N GLY A 873 -26.09 -29.61 -3.89
CA GLY A 873 -27.00 -29.00 -2.92
C GLY A 873 -26.27 -28.31 -1.76
N ILE A 874 -27.04 -27.93 -0.74
CA ILE A 874 -26.50 -27.29 0.47
C ILE A 874 -26.07 -28.39 1.46
N PRO A 875 -24.87 -28.29 2.08
CA PRO A 875 -24.40 -29.28 3.05
C PRO A 875 -25.41 -29.52 4.20
N PRO A 876 -25.67 -30.78 4.58
CA PRO A 876 -26.70 -31.11 5.57
C PRO A 876 -26.36 -30.66 6.99
N ASP A 877 -25.10 -30.30 7.27
CA ASP A 877 -24.66 -29.72 8.54
C ASP A 877 -24.75 -28.18 8.56
N ALA A 878 -25.18 -27.54 7.48
CA ALA A 878 -25.34 -26.09 7.43
C ALA A 878 -26.47 -25.62 8.34
N HIS A 879 -26.18 -24.67 9.23
CA HIS A 879 -27.20 -23.98 10.02
C HIS A 879 -27.58 -22.65 9.36
N VAL A 880 -26.60 -21.95 8.77
CA VAL A 880 -26.79 -20.65 8.12
C VAL A 880 -26.04 -20.59 6.81
N LEU A 881 -26.69 -20.11 5.75
CA LEU A 881 -26.04 -19.55 4.56
C LEU A 881 -25.83 -18.04 4.74
N LEU A 882 -24.64 -17.55 4.43
CA LEU A 882 -24.31 -16.12 4.40
C LEU A 882 -23.89 -15.73 2.97
N ASN A 883 -24.56 -14.75 2.37
CA ASN A 883 -24.15 -14.14 1.11
C ASN A 883 -23.95 -12.62 1.30
N TYR A 884 -22.89 -12.07 0.68
CA TYR A 884 -22.53 -10.67 0.80
C TYR A 884 -21.90 -10.15 -0.50
N GLY A 885 -21.95 -8.84 -0.73
CA GLY A 885 -21.13 -8.18 -1.75
C GLY A 885 -21.84 -7.07 -2.51
N GLY A 886 -21.10 -6.40 -3.40
CA GLY A 886 -21.63 -5.39 -4.31
C GLY A 886 -22.53 -5.97 -5.41
N PRO A 887 -23.34 -5.14 -6.08
CA PRO A 887 -24.31 -5.61 -7.07
C PRO A 887 -23.61 -6.30 -8.25
N GLY A 888 -24.05 -7.53 -8.59
CA GLY A 888 -23.50 -8.29 -9.72
C GLY A 888 -22.10 -8.88 -9.53
N SER A 889 -21.45 -8.67 -8.37
CA SER A 889 -20.12 -9.21 -8.05
C SER A 889 -20.09 -10.74 -7.93
N SER A 890 -18.90 -11.32 -7.96
CA SER A 890 -18.64 -12.74 -7.62
C SER A 890 -19.07 -13.09 -6.20
N TRP A 891 -18.93 -12.13 -5.27
CA TRP A 891 -19.29 -12.29 -3.87
C TRP A 891 -20.81 -12.36 -3.69
N SER A 892 -21.55 -11.41 -4.27
CA SER A 892 -23.02 -11.44 -4.21
C SER A 892 -23.60 -12.51 -5.14
N GLY A 893 -22.93 -12.85 -6.24
CA GLY A 893 -23.19 -14.01 -7.09
C GLY A 893 -23.54 -13.70 -8.54
N GLY A 894 -23.99 -12.48 -8.85
CA GLY A 894 -24.31 -12.05 -10.23
C GLY A 894 -25.07 -13.09 -11.04
N HIS A 895 -24.52 -13.54 -12.18
CA HIS A 895 -25.22 -14.44 -13.10
C HIS A 895 -25.55 -15.82 -12.51
N PHE A 896 -24.90 -16.28 -11.44
CA PHE A 896 -25.22 -17.57 -10.81
C PHE A 896 -26.64 -17.64 -10.24
N TRP A 897 -27.25 -16.50 -9.89
CA TRP A 897 -28.65 -16.43 -9.47
C TRP A 897 -29.67 -16.82 -10.55
N GLN A 898 -29.25 -16.91 -11.81
CA GLN A 898 -30.11 -17.38 -12.90
C GLN A 898 -30.32 -18.91 -12.88
N SER A 899 -29.55 -19.67 -12.07
CA SER A 899 -29.75 -21.11 -11.92
C SER A 899 -30.93 -21.39 -10.99
N GLU A 900 -32.04 -21.89 -11.57
CA GLU A 900 -33.23 -22.32 -10.82
C GLU A 900 -32.89 -23.36 -9.74
N LYS A 901 -31.90 -24.23 -10.00
CA LYS A 901 -31.42 -25.21 -9.03
C LYS A 901 -30.83 -24.56 -7.78
N VAL A 902 -30.03 -23.51 -7.95
CA VAL A 902 -29.41 -22.75 -6.84
C VAL A 902 -30.50 -22.07 -6.01
N VAL A 903 -31.42 -21.36 -6.67
CA VAL A 903 -32.52 -20.65 -6.00
C VAL A 903 -33.41 -21.65 -5.25
N ALA A 904 -33.84 -22.73 -5.90
CA ALA A 904 -34.68 -23.77 -5.29
C ALA A 904 -34.00 -24.50 -4.13
N ALA A 905 -32.68 -24.73 -4.19
CA ALA A 905 -31.93 -25.33 -3.09
C ALA A 905 -31.92 -24.42 -1.85
N ILE A 906 -31.61 -23.13 -2.03
CA ILE A 906 -31.60 -22.12 -0.94
C ILE A 906 -32.99 -21.95 -0.33
N ASP A 907 -33.99 -21.81 -1.19
CA ASP A 907 -35.40 -21.67 -0.83
C ASP A 907 -35.91 -22.89 -0.02
N LYS A 908 -35.60 -24.12 -0.48
CA LYS A 908 -35.88 -25.35 0.26
C LYS A 908 -35.16 -25.40 1.61
N PHE A 909 -33.87 -25.09 1.65
CA PHE A 909 -33.06 -25.11 2.87
C PHE A 909 -33.64 -24.20 3.96
N VAL A 910 -34.05 -22.97 3.60
CA VAL A 910 -34.70 -22.07 4.56
C VAL A 910 -36.08 -22.60 4.95
N ARG A 911 -36.92 -23.05 4.01
CA ARG A 911 -38.24 -23.63 4.37
C ARG A 911 -38.16 -24.83 5.31
N ASP A 912 -37.11 -25.64 5.21
CA ASP A 912 -36.91 -26.82 6.06
C ASP A 912 -36.40 -26.48 7.47
N GLY A 913 -35.86 -25.28 7.70
CA GLY A 913 -35.44 -24.80 9.02
C GLY A 913 -34.16 -23.97 9.04
N GLY A 914 -33.42 -23.92 7.93
CA GLY A 914 -32.14 -23.22 7.83
C GLY A 914 -32.25 -21.69 7.91
N GLY A 915 -31.14 -21.04 8.24
CA GLY A 915 -31.01 -19.58 8.24
C GLY A 915 -30.38 -19.05 6.94
N PHE A 916 -30.88 -17.94 6.40
CA PHE A 916 -30.20 -17.18 5.34
C PHE A 916 -29.88 -15.77 5.81
N VAL A 917 -28.64 -15.31 5.65
CA VAL A 917 -28.23 -13.94 5.96
C VAL A 917 -27.67 -13.29 4.69
N GLY A 918 -28.25 -12.17 4.30
CA GLY A 918 -27.88 -11.42 3.11
C GLY A 918 -27.38 -10.01 3.46
N LEU A 919 -26.20 -9.62 2.98
CA LEU A 919 -25.61 -8.29 3.21
C LEU A 919 -25.39 -7.54 1.88
N GLY A 920 -26.01 -6.38 1.74
CA GLY A 920 -25.88 -5.52 0.56
C GLY A 920 -26.74 -5.99 -0.62
N TRP A 921 -26.16 -6.75 -1.55
CA TRP A 921 -26.81 -7.06 -2.84
C TRP A 921 -27.05 -8.56 -3.14
N PRO A 922 -27.46 -9.40 -2.17
CA PRO A 922 -27.79 -10.81 -2.41
C PRO A 922 -28.96 -10.95 -3.39
N GLY A 923 -28.87 -11.89 -4.32
CA GLY A 923 -29.95 -12.15 -5.30
C GLY A 923 -30.18 -11.05 -6.34
N TYR A 924 -29.33 -10.01 -6.40
CA TYR A 924 -29.47 -8.92 -7.35
C TYR A 924 -28.94 -9.30 -8.74
N LEU A 925 -29.80 -9.15 -9.76
CA LEU A 925 -29.45 -9.27 -11.17
C LEU A 925 -29.56 -7.91 -11.88
N PRO A 926 -28.46 -7.38 -12.45
CA PRO A 926 -28.51 -6.19 -13.29
C PRO A 926 -29.29 -6.46 -14.59
N GLY A 927 -29.97 -5.45 -15.10
CA GLY A 927 -30.80 -5.54 -16.30
C GLY A 927 -31.74 -4.34 -16.43
N ASN A 928 -32.59 -4.34 -17.46
CA ASN A 928 -33.66 -3.34 -17.62
C ASN A 928 -35.00 -4.06 -17.88
N PRO A 929 -35.91 -4.14 -16.90
CA PRO A 929 -35.74 -3.73 -15.49
C PRO A 929 -34.75 -4.66 -14.75
N PRO A 930 -34.09 -4.19 -13.67
CA PRO A 930 -33.31 -5.04 -12.77
C PRO A 930 -34.23 -6.00 -12.00
N ARG A 931 -33.66 -7.10 -11.47
CA ARG A 931 -34.43 -8.12 -10.73
C ARG A 931 -33.76 -8.47 -9.41
N GLY A 932 -34.53 -8.56 -8.32
CA GLY A 932 -34.09 -9.06 -7.02
C GLY A 932 -34.72 -10.41 -6.72
N LEU A 933 -34.03 -11.51 -7.02
CA LEU A 933 -34.62 -12.86 -6.98
C LEU A 933 -34.87 -13.40 -5.57
N LEU A 934 -34.24 -12.80 -4.54
CA LEU A 934 -34.42 -13.18 -3.14
C LEU A 934 -35.30 -12.21 -2.34
N ALA A 935 -35.99 -11.27 -3.01
CA ALA A 935 -36.78 -10.23 -2.33
C ALA A 935 -37.85 -10.82 -1.39
N GLU A 936 -38.57 -11.84 -1.87
CA GLU A 936 -39.53 -12.62 -1.07
C GLU A 936 -38.84 -13.29 0.11
N LEU A 937 -37.74 -14.02 -0.11
CA LEU A 937 -37.02 -14.73 0.94
C LEU A 937 -36.58 -13.78 2.06
N LEU A 938 -35.93 -12.67 1.70
CA LEU A 938 -35.32 -11.71 2.61
C LEU A 938 -36.30 -10.73 3.28
N GLY A 939 -37.51 -10.58 2.72
CA GLY A 939 -38.43 -9.51 3.13
C GLY A 939 -37.90 -8.10 2.83
N ALA A 940 -36.95 -7.99 1.89
CA ALA A 940 -36.29 -6.74 1.50
C ALA A 940 -36.04 -6.74 -0.01
N ARG A 941 -36.46 -5.67 -0.70
CA ARG A 941 -36.44 -5.54 -2.16
C ARG A 941 -35.66 -4.30 -2.57
N HIS A 942 -34.63 -4.46 -3.40
CA HIS A 942 -33.89 -3.35 -4.02
C HIS A 942 -34.80 -2.49 -4.88
N GLU A 943 -34.69 -1.17 -4.74
CA GLU A 943 -35.50 -0.22 -5.53
C GLU A 943 -35.21 -0.37 -7.04
N GLY A 944 -36.26 -0.22 -7.85
CA GLY A 944 -36.20 -0.41 -9.32
C GLY A 944 -36.52 -1.81 -9.82
N ALA A 945 -36.54 -2.84 -8.97
CA ALA A 945 -37.08 -4.16 -9.34
C ALA A 945 -38.62 -4.14 -9.46
N SER A 946 -39.23 -5.05 -10.23
CA SER A 946 -40.70 -5.09 -10.46
C SER A 946 -41.47 -5.97 -9.45
N GLY A 947 -42.75 -5.60 -9.18
CA GLY A 947 -43.72 -6.39 -8.39
C GLY A 947 -43.69 -6.19 -6.86
N PHE A 948 -44.87 -6.01 -6.24
CA PHE A 948 -45.17 -5.80 -4.79
C PHE A 948 -45.23 -4.33 -4.29
N GLN A 949 -45.98 -4.08 -3.20
CA GLN A 949 -46.13 -2.76 -2.54
C GLN A 949 -45.28 -2.66 -1.26
N PRO A 950 -44.43 -1.62 -1.09
CA PRO A 950 -43.51 -1.51 0.03
C PRO A 950 -44.16 -1.00 1.31
N ALA A 951 -43.60 -1.34 2.47
CA ALA A 951 -43.86 -0.64 3.73
C ALA A 951 -42.92 0.58 3.86
N THR A 952 -43.47 1.75 4.22
CA THR A 952 -42.68 2.94 4.58
C THR A 952 -42.18 2.87 6.02
N VAL A 953 -40.96 3.36 6.27
CA VAL A 953 -40.39 3.41 7.63
C VAL A 953 -40.71 4.76 8.25
N ASP A 954 -41.49 4.76 9.32
CA ASP A 954 -41.87 5.96 10.06
C ASP A 954 -41.09 6.09 11.38
N ALA A 955 -40.88 7.33 11.85
CA ALA A 955 -40.14 7.61 13.08
C ALA A 955 -40.78 6.98 14.33
N SER A 956 -42.10 6.76 14.35
CA SER A 956 -42.80 6.08 15.44
C SER A 956 -42.40 4.61 15.63
N MET A 957 -41.78 3.97 14.62
CA MET A 957 -41.27 2.60 14.69
C MET A 957 -39.95 2.50 15.48
N LEU A 958 -39.23 3.60 15.65
CA LEU A 958 -37.95 3.62 16.36
C LEU A 958 -38.15 3.34 17.85
N ALA A 959 -37.23 2.59 18.47
CA ALA A 959 -37.20 2.44 19.91
C ALA A 959 -36.77 3.77 20.56
N ASP A 960 -37.30 4.08 21.75
CA ASP A 960 -36.69 5.12 22.57
C ASP A 960 -35.30 4.62 23.01
N THR A 961 -34.27 5.34 22.58
CA THR A 961 -32.87 4.96 22.85
C THR A 961 -32.22 5.79 23.95
N GLY A 962 -32.96 6.72 24.59
CA GLY A 962 -32.50 7.50 25.75
C GLY A 962 -31.24 8.35 25.53
N GLN A 963 -30.74 8.47 24.30
CA GLN A 963 -29.53 9.20 23.95
C GLN A 963 -29.74 10.06 22.70
N THR A 964 -30.13 11.31 22.94
CA THR A 964 -29.94 12.42 22.00
C THR A 964 -28.50 12.94 22.11
N GLY A 965 -27.52 12.09 21.81
CA GLY A 965 -26.09 12.41 21.87
C GLY A 965 -25.64 13.14 20.60
N GLN A 966 -24.98 14.28 20.77
CA GLN A 966 -24.50 15.13 19.67
C GLN A 966 -23.59 14.35 18.70
N THR A 967 -23.83 14.48 17.40
CA THR A 967 -22.81 14.20 16.40
C THR A 967 -21.72 15.26 16.52
N SER A 968 -20.54 14.86 17.01
CA SER A 968 -19.35 15.72 17.03
C SER A 968 -19.06 16.24 15.63
N SER A 969 -19.10 17.55 15.44
CA SER A 969 -18.89 18.21 14.16
C SER A 969 -17.41 18.26 13.80
N ASP A 970 -16.88 17.17 13.22
CA ASP A 970 -15.54 17.19 12.62
C ASP A 970 -15.49 16.40 11.30
N SER A 971 -14.79 16.98 10.32
CA SER A 971 -14.58 16.48 8.94
C SER A 971 -15.83 16.33 8.04
N ALA A 972 -16.20 17.42 7.37
CA ALA A 972 -17.10 17.37 6.22
C ALA A 972 -16.42 16.71 4.99
N SER A 973 -16.51 15.38 4.84
CA SER A 973 -16.27 14.67 3.56
C SER A 973 -16.62 13.18 3.55
N GLN A 974 -17.84 12.79 3.98
CA GLN A 974 -18.60 11.62 3.49
C GLN A 974 -19.89 11.47 4.33
N ALA A 975 -21.06 11.58 3.69
CA ALA A 975 -22.36 11.43 4.36
C ALA A 975 -22.64 9.95 4.71
N ARG A 976 -22.24 9.49 5.90
CA ARG A 976 -22.44 8.10 6.34
C ARG A 976 -23.75 7.93 7.10
N ALA A 977 -24.43 6.81 6.85
CA ALA A 977 -25.70 6.48 7.49
C ALA A 977 -25.50 5.82 8.87
N THR A 978 -26.57 5.74 9.66
CA THR A 978 -26.60 5.12 10.99
C THR A 978 -27.74 4.11 11.07
N LEU A 979 -27.50 2.89 11.55
CA LEU A 979 -28.59 1.98 11.93
C LEU A 979 -29.14 2.40 13.29
N VAL A 980 -30.46 2.49 13.42
CA VAL A 980 -31.19 2.86 14.64
C VAL A 980 -32.18 1.75 14.98
N ARG A 981 -32.12 1.25 16.22
CA ARG A 981 -32.92 0.11 16.67
C ARG A 981 -34.42 0.45 16.70
N THR A 982 -35.26 -0.47 16.24
CA THR A 982 -36.73 -0.31 16.26
C THR A 982 -37.36 -0.95 17.50
N LYS A 983 -38.65 -0.69 17.72
CA LYS A 983 -39.50 -1.40 18.70
C LYS A 983 -39.74 -2.88 18.36
N ALA A 984 -39.52 -3.30 17.11
CA ALA A 984 -39.64 -4.70 16.68
C ALA A 984 -38.33 -5.50 16.89
N SER A 985 -37.23 -4.83 17.26
CA SER A 985 -35.98 -5.50 17.62
C SER A 985 -36.13 -6.27 18.93
N PRO A 986 -35.80 -7.58 18.98
CA PRO A 986 -35.95 -8.36 20.20
C PRO A 986 -34.92 -7.94 21.26
N GLU A 987 -35.39 -7.32 22.34
CA GLU A 987 -34.55 -6.72 23.40
C GLU A 987 -33.46 -7.66 23.95
N LYS A 988 -33.78 -8.95 24.07
CA LYS A 988 -32.91 -9.95 24.70
C LYS A 988 -31.97 -10.70 23.76
N VAL A 989 -32.04 -10.50 22.44
CA VAL A 989 -31.10 -11.17 21.52
C VAL A 989 -29.77 -10.46 21.60
N GLY A 990 -28.89 -10.93 22.49
CA GLY A 990 -27.49 -10.57 22.53
C GLY A 990 -27.13 -9.10 22.86
N ASN A 991 -28.03 -8.36 23.50
CA ASN A 991 -27.85 -6.93 23.82
C ASN A 991 -27.55 -6.08 22.57
N LEU A 992 -28.44 -6.16 21.58
CA LEU A 992 -28.31 -5.46 20.30
C LEU A 992 -28.15 -3.92 20.48
N PRO A 993 -27.08 -3.30 19.94
CA PRO A 993 -26.77 -1.89 20.16
C PRO A 993 -27.92 -0.94 19.77
N PRO A 994 -28.18 0.14 20.51
CA PRO A 994 -29.30 1.06 20.20
C PRO A 994 -29.09 1.83 18.89
N GLN A 995 -27.86 2.21 18.58
CA GLN A 995 -27.46 2.87 17.34
C GLN A 995 -26.09 2.32 16.88
N ILE A 996 -25.86 2.27 15.57
CA ILE A 996 -24.60 1.79 14.96
C ILE A 996 -24.21 2.76 13.84
N PRO A 997 -23.11 3.53 13.99
CA PRO A 997 -22.72 4.58 13.05
C PRO A 997 -21.93 4.04 11.85
N ALA A 998 -21.56 4.97 10.97
CA ALA A 998 -20.61 4.76 9.87
C ALA A 998 -20.98 3.63 8.89
N ILE A 999 -22.28 3.42 8.65
CA ILE A 999 -22.75 2.44 7.67
C ILE A 999 -22.36 2.90 6.26
N ALA A 1000 -21.56 2.09 5.59
CA ALA A 1000 -21.09 2.26 4.22
C ALA A 1000 -21.88 1.37 3.24
N ASP A 1001 -21.85 1.77 1.96
CA ASP A 1001 -22.40 1.04 0.81
C ASP A 1001 -23.84 0.53 0.99
N ALA A 1002 -24.64 1.28 1.75
CA ALA A 1002 -25.98 0.90 2.13
C ALA A 1002 -26.92 0.87 0.92
N ALA A 1003 -27.32 -0.33 0.51
CA ALA A 1003 -28.24 -0.57 -0.58
C ALA A 1003 -29.63 -0.02 -0.25
N THR A 1004 -30.23 0.75 -1.18
CA THR A 1004 -31.61 1.22 -1.00
C THR A 1004 -32.58 0.07 -1.24
N VAL A 1005 -33.37 -0.23 -0.22
CA VAL A 1005 -34.39 -1.27 -0.25
C VAL A 1005 -35.72 -0.78 0.30
N SER A 1006 -36.79 -1.46 -0.09
CA SER A 1006 -38.09 -1.46 0.58
C SER A 1006 -38.26 -2.74 1.40
N ALA A 1007 -38.97 -2.67 2.54
CA ALA A 1007 -39.32 -3.84 3.32
C ALA A 1007 -40.68 -4.43 2.90
N ALA A 1008 -40.81 -5.75 2.99
CA ALA A 1008 -42.10 -6.44 2.92
C ALA A 1008 -42.92 -6.17 4.19
N GLN A 1009 -44.25 -6.14 4.08
CA GLN A 1009 -45.15 -5.83 5.21
C GLN A 1009 -45.10 -6.87 6.34
N ASP A 1010 -44.71 -8.11 6.04
CA ASP A 1010 -44.60 -9.21 7.00
C ASP A 1010 -43.17 -9.41 7.56
N ALA A 1011 -42.21 -8.56 7.14
CA ALA A 1011 -40.85 -8.59 7.64
C ALA A 1011 -40.70 -7.72 8.89
N ALA A 1012 -40.15 -8.29 9.97
CA ALA A 1012 -39.82 -7.54 11.18
C ALA A 1012 -38.59 -6.66 10.91
N LEU A 1013 -38.79 -5.34 10.86
CA LEU A 1013 -37.70 -4.38 10.74
C LEU A 1013 -36.97 -4.26 12.08
N LEU A 1014 -35.77 -4.84 12.22
CA LEU A 1014 -34.98 -4.79 13.46
C LEU A 1014 -34.25 -3.46 13.64
N TYR A 1015 -33.78 -2.86 12.54
CA TYR A 1015 -33.14 -1.56 12.51
C TYR A 1015 -33.62 -0.75 11.31
N ALA A 1016 -33.91 0.53 11.52
CA ALA A 1016 -34.03 1.51 10.45
C ALA A 1016 -32.64 2.06 10.10
N LEU A 1017 -32.39 2.30 8.82
CA LEU A 1017 -31.24 3.06 8.33
C LEU A 1017 -31.62 4.54 8.27
N ARG A 1018 -31.01 5.35 9.13
CA ARG A 1018 -31.11 6.82 9.12
C ARG A 1018 -29.98 7.40 8.26
N ARG A 1019 -30.35 8.09 7.19
CA ARG A 1019 -29.41 8.80 6.30
C ARG A 1019 -29.05 10.19 6.87
N ALA A 1020 -28.05 10.83 6.27
CA ALA A 1020 -27.57 12.15 6.70
C ALA A 1020 -28.59 13.29 6.49
N ASP A 1021 -29.54 13.11 5.56
CA ASP A 1021 -30.69 14.00 5.34
C ASP A 1021 -31.85 13.76 6.34
N GLY A 1022 -31.68 12.84 7.29
CA GLY A 1022 -32.70 12.44 8.25
C GLY A 1022 -33.72 11.41 7.74
N SER A 1023 -33.68 11.05 6.45
CA SER A 1023 -34.61 10.07 5.88
C SER A 1023 -34.37 8.67 6.47
N LEU A 1024 -35.46 7.92 6.65
CA LEU A 1024 -35.47 6.56 7.18
C LEU A 1024 -35.75 5.56 6.06
N ALA A 1025 -34.93 4.51 6.00
CA ALA A 1025 -35.12 3.36 5.13
C ALA A 1025 -35.01 2.06 5.95
N PRO A 1026 -35.42 0.90 5.41
CA PRO A 1026 -35.11 -0.39 6.03
C PRO A 1026 -33.60 -0.62 6.13
N GLY A 1027 -33.10 -0.89 7.34
CA GLY A 1027 -31.67 -1.13 7.58
C GLY A 1027 -31.35 -2.60 7.83
N VAL A 1028 -32.13 -3.26 8.68
CA VAL A 1028 -32.05 -4.70 8.95
C VAL A 1028 -33.45 -5.28 9.05
N THR A 1029 -33.78 -6.29 8.24
CA THR A 1029 -35.06 -7.01 8.30
C THR A 1029 -34.86 -8.46 8.75
N LEU A 1030 -35.86 -9.03 9.40
CA LEU A 1030 -35.98 -10.44 9.75
C LEU A 1030 -37.32 -10.96 9.24
N ARG A 1031 -37.31 -12.04 8.45
CA ARG A 1031 -38.51 -12.70 7.94
C ARG A 1031 -38.50 -14.19 8.27
N GLN A 1032 -39.63 -14.73 8.70
CA GLN A 1032 -39.85 -16.16 8.83
C GLN A 1032 -40.24 -16.72 7.44
N HIS A 1033 -39.59 -17.78 6.98
CA HIS A 1033 -39.88 -18.39 5.69
C HIS A 1033 -39.94 -19.91 5.81
N GLY A 1034 -41.17 -20.46 5.83
CA GLY A 1034 -41.40 -21.83 6.27
C GLY A 1034 -40.94 -22.03 7.72
N LYS A 1035 -40.17 -23.09 7.98
CA LYS A 1035 -39.62 -23.37 9.31
C LYS A 1035 -38.38 -22.53 9.64
N GLY A 1036 -37.69 -21.96 8.66
CA GLY A 1036 -36.45 -21.18 8.85
C GLY A 1036 -36.64 -19.67 8.78
N ARG A 1037 -35.52 -18.94 8.77
CA ARG A 1037 -35.49 -17.47 8.83
C ARG A 1037 -34.51 -16.87 7.87
N ALA A 1038 -34.87 -15.72 7.32
CA ALA A 1038 -33.99 -14.87 6.55
C ALA A 1038 -33.73 -13.55 7.27
N VAL A 1039 -32.48 -13.06 7.23
CA VAL A 1039 -32.10 -11.73 7.68
C VAL A 1039 -31.45 -10.99 6.53
N TYR A 1040 -31.85 -9.73 6.32
CA TYR A 1040 -31.18 -8.82 5.40
C TYR A 1040 -30.51 -7.68 6.17
N LEU A 1041 -29.33 -7.24 5.71
CA LEU A 1041 -28.62 -6.06 6.19
C LEU A 1041 -28.30 -5.15 4.99
N ALA A 1042 -28.72 -3.89 5.04
CA ALA A 1042 -28.59 -2.96 3.92
C ALA A 1042 -27.13 -2.56 3.60
N GLY A 1043 -26.26 -2.48 4.61
CA GLY A 1043 -24.86 -2.07 4.46
C GLY A 1043 -24.02 -2.53 5.65
N ALA A 1044 -22.72 -2.24 5.59
CA ALA A 1044 -21.72 -2.70 6.57
C ALA A 1044 -21.03 -1.53 7.28
N SER A 1045 -20.41 -1.80 8.43
CA SER A 1045 -19.56 -0.82 9.12
C SER A 1045 -18.41 -1.56 9.82
N ALA A 1046 -17.22 -0.93 9.84
CA ALA A 1046 -16.07 -1.44 10.58
C ALA A 1046 -16.23 -1.34 12.12
N ASP A 1047 -17.30 -0.69 12.58
CA ASP A 1047 -17.62 -0.50 14.00
C ASP A 1047 -17.84 -1.84 14.73
N SER A 1048 -17.39 -1.91 15.98
CA SER A 1048 -17.51 -3.12 16.78
C SER A 1048 -18.97 -3.43 17.19
N ALA A 1049 -19.82 -2.40 17.29
CA ALA A 1049 -21.27 -2.55 17.44
C ALA A 1049 -21.90 -3.21 16.21
N PHE A 1050 -21.40 -2.94 15.00
CA PHE A 1050 -21.79 -3.69 13.80
C PHE A 1050 -21.31 -5.13 13.87
N THR A 1051 -20.10 -5.41 14.38
CA THR A 1051 -19.64 -6.79 14.64
C THR A 1051 -20.61 -7.53 15.57
N ARG A 1052 -21.03 -6.91 16.68
CA ARG A 1052 -22.02 -7.51 17.61
C ARG A 1052 -23.36 -7.78 16.93
N LEU A 1053 -23.89 -6.84 16.15
CA LEU A 1053 -25.11 -7.04 15.35
C LEU A 1053 -24.93 -8.23 14.38
N PHE A 1054 -23.89 -8.19 13.56
CA PHE A 1054 -23.63 -9.15 12.50
C PHE A 1054 -23.46 -10.58 13.03
N GLN A 1055 -22.72 -10.77 14.11
CA GLN A 1055 -22.60 -12.08 14.76
C GLN A 1055 -23.96 -12.52 15.36
N SER A 1056 -24.71 -11.61 16.00
CA SER A 1056 -26.00 -11.95 16.63
C SER A 1056 -27.07 -12.36 15.61
N VAL A 1057 -27.09 -11.77 14.43
CA VAL A 1057 -28.07 -12.15 13.39
C VAL A 1057 -27.82 -13.53 12.78
N LEU A 1058 -26.57 -14.03 12.80
CA LEU A 1058 -26.26 -15.41 12.39
C LEU A 1058 -26.94 -16.41 13.35
N TYR A 1059 -26.80 -16.22 14.67
CA TYR A 1059 -27.50 -17.04 15.66
C TYR A 1059 -29.04 -16.88 15.59
N LEU A 1060 -29.53 -15.68 15.29
CA LEU A 1060 -30.97 -15.41 15.15
C LEU A 1060 -31.59 -16.09 13.92
N ALA A 1061 -30.87 -16.07 12.79
CA ALA A 1061 -31.23 -16.77 11.55
C ALA A 1061 -31.18 -18.30 11.72
N ALA A 1062 -30.18 -18.81 12.47
CA ALA A 1062 -30.10 -20.22 12.88
C ALA A 1062 -31.21 -20.64 13.86
N GLN A 1063 -31.99 -19.68 14.40
CA GLN A 1063 -32.99 -19.89 15.45
C GLN A 1063 -32.39 -20.43 16.75
N LYS A 1064 -31.14 -20.04 17.03
CA LYS A 1064 -30.32 -20.45 18.18
C LYS A 1064 -29.65 -19.26 18.88
N PRO A 1065 -30.39 -18.19 19.27
CA PRO A 1065 -29.81 -17.04 19.96
C PRO A 1065 -29.08 -17.43 21.25
N GLU A 1066 -29.51 -18.49 21.94
CA GLU A 1066 -28.91 -19.00 23.18
C GLU A 1066 -27.49 -19.55 23.00
N TRP A 1067 -27.11 -20.01 21.79
CA TRP A 1067 -25.76 -20.52 21.54
C TRP A 1067 -24.70 -19.42 21.58
N ARG A 1068 -25.09 -18.17 21.34
CA ARG A 1068 -24.20 -17.00 21.41
C ARG A 1068 -23.66 -16.76 22.82
N ASP A 1069 -24.49 -16.97 23.83
CA ASP A 1069 -24.16 -16.64 25.22
C ASP A 1069 -23.26 -17.72 25.88
N LEU A 1070 -22.99 -18.83 25.17
CA LEU A 1070 -22.06 -19.87 25.60
C LEU A 1070 -20.59 -19.40 25.66
N LEU A 1071 -20.23 -18.39 24.86
CA LEU A 1071 -18.94 -17.68 24.94
C LEU A 1071 -19.09 -16.28 24.31
N LEU A 1072 -19.02 -15.23 25.14
CA LEU A 1072 -19.30 -13.86 24.73
C LEU A 1072 -18.48 -12.84 25.55
N VAL A 1073 -18.03 -11.76 24.92
CA VAL A 1073 -17.64 -10.52 25.61
C VAL A 1073 -18.77 -9.51 25.49
N GLU A 1074 -19.33 -9.07 26.62
CA GLU A 1074 -20.45 -8.11 26.60
C GLU A 1074 -19.99 -6.67 26.39
N LYS A 1075 -18.86 -6.32 27.02
CA LYS A 1075 -18.23 -4.99 27.00
C LYS A 1075 -16.80 -5.07 27.58
N PRO A 1076 -15.93 -4.09 27.33
CA PRO A 1076 -16.10 -3.05 26.32
C PRO A 1076 -15.81 -3.59 24.92
N ASP A 1077 -15.95 -2.70 23.97
CA ASP A 1077 -15.67 -2.91 22.55
C ASP A 1077 -14.19 -3.23 22.32
N HIS A 1078 -13.89 -3.87 21.17
CA HIS A 1078 -12.54 -4.32 20.81
C HIS A 1078 -11.86 -5.29 21.81
N VAL A 1079 -12.63 -6.01 22.62
CA VAL A 1079 -12.16 -7.14 23.44
C VAL A 1079 -12.75 -8.45 22.92
N PHE A 1080 -11.91 -9.49 22.83
CA PHE A 1080 -12.26 -10.80 22.25
C PHE A 1080 -11.92 -11.94 23.22
N ALA A 1081 -12.71 -13.00 23.25
CA ALA A 1081 -12.52 -14.15 24.16
C ALA A 1081 -12.52 -15.49 23.40
N TYR A 1082 -11.61 -16.38 23.79
CA TYR A 1082 -11.40 -17.68 23.14
C TYR A 1082 -11.22 -18.77 24.21
N ALA A 1083 -12.09 -19.77 24.23
CA ALA A 1083 -11.99 -20.90 25.14
C ALA A 1083 -11.23 -22.07 24.50
N TYR A 1084 -10.40 -22.75 25.28
CA TYR A 1084 -9.60 -23.90 24.86
C TYR A 1084 -9.77 -25.04 25.87
N PRO A 1085 -10.88 -25.80 25.81
CA PRO A 1085 -11.25 -26.79 26.83
C PRO A 1085 -10.18 -27.88 26.99
N ASN A 1086 -9.62 -28.36 25.89
CA ASN A 1086 -8.55 -29.39 25.87
C ASN A 1086 -7.22 -28.92 26.50
N ARG A 1087 -7.08 -27.61 26.80
CA ARG A 1087 -5.94 -27.03 27.51
C ARG A 1087 -6.32 -26.43 28.86
N GLN A 1088 -7.61 -26.42 29.23
CA GLN A 1088 -8.15 -25.65 30.35
C GLN A 1088 -7.64 -24.20 30.33
N ARG A 1089 -7.76 -23.54 29.17
CA ARG A 1089 -7.41 -22.12 28.98
C ARG A 1089 -8.60 -21.29 28.51
N LEU A 1090 -8.65 -20.06 28.99
CA LEU A 1090 -9.49 -18.97 28.48
C LEU A 1090 -8.56 -17.82 28.10
N VAL A 1091 -8.52 -17.44 26.83
CA VAL A 1091 -7.78 -16.26 26.37
C VAL A 1091 -8.75 -15.09 26.32
N VAL A 1092 -8.35 -13.95 26.87
CA VAL A 1092 -9.08 -12.68 26.73
C VAL A 1092 -8.11 -11.63 26.19
N ALA A 1093 -8.38 -11.11 25.00
CA ALA A 1093 -7.48 -10.25 24.24
C ALA A 1093 -8.04 -8.83 24.15
N ASN A 1094 -7.28 -7.86 24.68
CA ASN A 1094 -7.58 -6.44 24.56
C ASN A 1094 -6.99 -5.89 23.24
N GLY A 1095 -7.86 -5.31 22.41
CA GLY A 1095 -7.47 -4.58 21.20
C GLY A 1095 -7.38 -3.07 21.38
N ASN A 1096 -7.73 -2.54 22.56
CA ASN A 1096 -7.68 -1.11 22.87
C ASN A 1096 -6.25 -0.68 23.28
N SER A 1097 -5.94 0.61 23.09
CA SER A 1097 -4.69 1.25 23.53
C SER A 1097 -4.65 1.56 25.04
N GLU A 1098 -5.76 1.34 25.74
CA GLU A 1098 -5.94 1.64 27.16
C GLU A 1098 -6.27 0.36 27.95
N PRO A 1099 -6.01 0.33 29.28
CA PRO A 1099 -6.41 -0.77 30.13
C PRO A 1099 -7.93 -0.84 30.22
N VAL A 1100 -8.49 -2.05 30.21
CA VAL A 1100 -9.95 -2.26 30.23
C VAL A 1100 -10.35 -3.35 31.20
N THR A 1101 -11.55 -3.24 31.79
CA THR A 1101 -12.19 -4.35 32.50
C THR A 1101 -13.31 -4.89 31.63
N ALA A 1102 -13.13 -6.12 31.15
CA ALA A 1102 -14.07 -6.79 30.25
C ALA A 1102 -15.03 -7.70 31.02
N THR A 1103 -16.33 -7.64 30.69
CA THR A 1103 -17.33 -8.58 31.19
C THR A 1103 -17.43 -9.77 30.23
N VAL A 1104 -16.90 -10.92 30.65
CA VAL A 1104 -16.78 -12.14 29.83
C VAL A 1104 -17.72 -13.21 30.34
N LYS A 1105 -18.57 -13.74 29.45
CA LYS A 1105 -19.41 -14.93 29.65
C LYS A 1105 -18.74 -16.13 29.01
N ALA A 1106 -18.65 -17.24 29.74
CA ALA A 1106 -18.10 -18.49 29.23
C ALA A 1106 -18.73 -19.68 29.95
N SER A 1107 -19.48 -20.48 29.20
CA SER A 1107 -20.20 -21.64 29.74
C SER A 1107 -19.27 -22.76 30.19
N ALA A 1108 -19.75 -23.59 31.12
CA ALA A 1108 -19.06 -24.82 31.54
C ALA A 1108 -18.67 -25.69 30.33
N THR A 1109 -19.55 -25.83 29.34
CA THR A 1109 -19.31 -26.54 28.07
C THR A 1109 -18.17 -25.91 27.26
N ALA A 1110 -18.16 -24.59 27.08
CA ALA A 1110 -17.10 -23.91 26.34
C ALA A 1110 -15.72 -24.06 27.00
N LEU A 1111 -15.70 -24.09 28.34
CA LEU A 1111 -14.49 -24.27 29.15
C LEU A 1111 -14.10 -25.74 29.39
N GLY A 1112 -14.92 -26.71 28.96
CA GLY A 1112 -14.65 -28.15 29.10
C GLY A 1112 -14.85 -28.69 30.52
N LEU A 1113 -15.69 -28.04 31.32
CA LEU A 1113 -15.95 -28.38 32.72
C LEU A 1113 -17.11 -29.36 32.83
N LYS A 1114 -17.04 -30.31 33.77
CA LYS A 1114 -18.06 -31.37 33.97
C LYS A 1114 -19.21 -30.99 34.91
N GLU A 1115 -19.34 -29.69 35.22
CA GLU A 1115 -20.20 -29.08 36.23
C GLU A 1115 -20.00 -29.53 37.69
N ALA A 1116 -20.60 -28.75 38.62
CA ALA A 1116 -20.47 -28.82 40.08
C ALA A 1116 -19.03 -28.64 40.65
N GLY A 1117 -18.51 -27.41 40.59
CA GLY A 1117 -17.26 -27.04 41.28
C GLY A 1117 -16.99 -25.53 41.32
N ASP A 1118 -16.07 -25.12 42.20
CA ASP A 1118 -15.50 -23.78 42.23
C ASP A 1118 -14.42 -23.66 41.15
N VAL A 1119 -14.45 -22.57 40.39
CA VAL A 1119 -13.50 -22.25 39.33
C VAL A 1119 -12.64 -21.05 39.75
N ALA A 1120 -11.35 -21.11 39.46
CA ALA A 1120 -10.45 -19.97 39.52
C ALA A 1120 -9.89 -19.67 38.12
N LEU A 1121 -9.87 -18.38 37.75
CA LEU A 1121 -9.17 -17.88 36.58
C LEU A 1121 -7.83 -17.28 37.05
N THR A 1122 -6.72 -17.89 36.63
CA THR A 1122 -5.36 -17.47 37.01
C THR A 1122 -4.58 -17.07 35.77
N ASP A 1123 -3.99 -15.88 35.74
CA ASP A 1123 -3.17 -15.44 34.61
C ASP A 1123 -1.83 -16.21 34.55
N MET A 1124 -1.51 -16.78 33.39
CA MET A 1124 -0.27 -17.52 33.16
C MET A 1124 0.99 -16.63 33.11
N VAL A 1125 0.82 -15.31 33.01
CA VAL A 1125 1.93 -14.33 33.08
C VAL A 1125 2.23 -13.94 34.53
N THR A 1126 1.26 -13.37 35.25
CA THR A 1126 1.49 -12.80 36.58
C THR A 1126 1.28 -13.80 37.72
N ASN A 1127 0.72 -14.99 37.44
CA ASN A 1127 0.19 -15.95 38.43
C ASN A 1127 -0.93 -15.38 39.34
N GLU A 1128 -1.50 -14.23 38.98
CA GLU A 1128 -2.58 -13.58 39.72
C GLU A 1128 -3.91 -14.31 39.50
N VAL A 1129 -4.66 -14.53 40.59
CA VAL A 1129 -6.03 -15.06 40.52
C VAL A 1129 -7.00 -13.91 40.28
N LEU A 1130 -7.29 -13.63 39.01
CA LEU A 1130 -8.17 -12.52 38.60
C LEU A 1130 -9.62 -12.73 39.01
N TRP A 1131 -10.07 -13.99 39.15
CA TRP A 1131 -11.43 -14.31 39.56
C TRP A 1131 -11.51 -15.69 40.23
N ARG A 1132 -12.46 -15.85 41.16
CA ARG A 1132 -12.86 -17.14 41.75
C ARG A 1132 -14.35 -17.16 42.09
N GLY A 1133 -15.00 -18.30 41.85
CA GLY A 1133 -16.36 -18.59 42.33
C GLY A 1133 -16.96 -19.82 41.65
N ALA A 1134 -18.22 -20.13 41.97
CA ALA A 1134 -18.93 -21.25 41.38
C ALA A 1134 -19.02 -21.12 39.85
N ALA A 1135 -18.81 -22.23 39.12
CA ALA A 1135 -18.76 -22.27 37.66
C ALA A 1135 -19.97 -21.58 36.98
N SER A 1136 -21.18 -21.75 37.53
CA SER A 1136 -22.43 -21.13 37.06
C SER A 1136 -22.49 -19.60 37.13
N SER A 1137 -21.48 -18.96 37.73
CA SER A 1137 -21.33 -17.50 37.69
C SER A 1137 -20.65 -17.02 36.39
N LEU A 1138 -19.94 -17.90 35.68
CA LEU A 1138 -19.32 -17.58 34.39
C LEU A 1138 -20.37 -17.43 33.28
N ASP A 1139 -21.51 -18.13 33.36
CA ASP A 1139 -22.67 -17.95 32.46
C ASP A 1139 -23.32 -16.56 32.61
N ARG A 1140 -23.23 -15.98 33.81
CA ARG A 1140 -23.79 -14.65 34.14
C ARG A 1140 -22.86 -13.50 33.75
N GLY A 1141 -21.59 -13.79 33.49
CA GLY A 1141 -20.56 -12.83 33.13
C GLY A 1141 -19.67 -12.46 34.31
N VAL A 1142 -18.35 -12.50 34.10
CA VAL A 1142 -17.33 -12.12 35.10
C VAL A 1142 -16.44 -11.01 34.59
N ASN A 1143 -16.00 -10.13 35.47
CA ASN A 1143 -15.13 -9.02 35.12
C ASN A 1143 -13.66 -9.45 35.14
N VAL A 1144 -12.93 -9.21 34.04
CA VAL A 1144 -11.51 -9.50 33.87
C VAL A 1144 -10.78 -8.22 33.50
N SER A 1145 -9.81 -7.79 34.30
CA SER A 1145 -8.96 -6.62 34.01
C SER A 1145 -7.85 -6.99 33.03
N LEU A 1146 -7.66 -6.20 31.98
CA LEU A 1146 -6.74 -6.46 30.86
C LEU A 1146 -5.80 -5.26 30.64
N PRO A 1147 -4.49 -5.49 30.45
CA PRO A 1147 -3.56 -4.44 30.03
C PRO A 1147 -3.83 -4.00 28.58
N PRO A 1148 -3.39 -2.80 28.17
CA PRO A 1148 -3.45 -2.32 26.79
C PRO A 1148 -2.87 -3.31 25.79
N ALA A 1149 -3.48 -3.43 24.61
CA ALA A 1149 -2.95 -4.14 23.44
C ALA A 1149 -2.46 -5.59 23.67
N CYS A 1150 -2.78 -6.23 24.81
CA CYS A 1150 -2.27 -7.53 25.24
C CYS A 1150 -3.37 -8.60 25.30
N ALA A 1151 -2.98 -9.86 25.17
CA ALA A 1151 -3.81 -11.00 25.53
C ALA A 1151 -3.38 -11.56 26.89
N ARG A 1152 -4.35 -11.78 27.79
CA ARG A 1152 -4.15 -12.65 28.95
C ARG A 1152 -4.52 -14.07 28.58
N VAL A 1153 -3.63 -15.01 28.89
CA VAL A 1153 -3.89 -16.45 28.80
C VAL A 1153 -4.21 -16.95 30.20
N LEU A 1154 -5.47 -17.24 30.48
CA LEU A 1154 -5.95 -17.61 31.80
C LEU A 1154 -6.05 -19.13 31.93
N HIS A 1155 -5.48 -19.69 32.99
CA HIS A 1155 -5.71 -21.05 33.44
C HIS A 1155 -7.09 -21.14 34.10
N VAL A 1156 -7.93 -22.05 33.61
CA VAL A 1156 -9.23 -22.37 34.20
C VAL A 1156 -9.04 -23.56 35.14
N ARG A 1157 -8.94 -23.31 36.45
CA ARG A 1157 -8.75 -24.39 37.45
C ARG A 1157 -10.07 -24.71 38.15
N THR A 1158 -10.54 -25.95 38.05
CA THR A 1158 -11.57 -26.51 38.94
C THR A 1158 -10.94 -26.95 40.26
N ARG A 1159 -11.65 -26.72 41.36
CA ARG A 1159 -11.36 -27.32 42.68
C ARG A 1159 -12.33 -28.46 42.97
#